data_AF-A0A2E2UCL8-F1
#
_entry.id   AF-A0A2E2UCL8-F1
#
_cell.length_a   1.000
_cell.length_b   1.000
_cell.length_c   1.000
_cell.angle_alpha   90.00
_cell.angle_beta   90.00
_cell.angle_gamma   90.00
#
_symmetry.space_group_name_H-M   'P 1'
#
loop_
_entity.id
_entity.type
_entity.pdbx_description
1 polymer ?
#
loop_
_entity_poly.entity_id
_entity_poly.type
_entity_poly.pdbx_seq_one_letter_code
_entity_poly.pdbx_strand_id
1 'polypeptide(L)'
;MRLCLFTLLFLSFNFSFGQGFIESPDLNAQLREHFLHEGEFSVEKINQFKERISARRLELTEVLRNYELLYLGSDESSVIDSLTKEEVLLSFNIIETYLNQILTESSFEKQKELAWKILELEFSSKVEGYELLRNNPFILLKEIMRDHIIQKSGRPIKGHAYNLIDPQTNRVLTQAELEIKKEAGEDISLFDPPSNSRFWYKRDIKNSDVKEVYYGGDSKLYENIEVPFPEVNKGLYLKVKKSQTKPKVHFKTSINGKDYRFKLKFGAELASELTAGALIATLGYHFDVSKYVTNFELKLPQGMTFLTFKREWLEYYHDYDPDDYITQVRDEDGHVIITFREGLLEARPKDIERMGPWAWGNNGHQSLRELRGLYIFNMWIGNNDVKEAANNKLVIRRKDNDYQIFQYVHDLGFSFGRFSHERPGDFPWNLVQTYDENHINFKYYGFQENSGFTHVTYDDGRWMTRKIAQMSRTQIKDAVEMGGWPDPVQKLYVEKLINRRNQLVEAFDLEDEFEILSVDRNITTEGREVEDGHLRQGLFEGHSQEFGSEITKVLKPIYENMNYIAAQGMINLVSTFDTAVIDSRDLGYDSAVLAEVEFNVDREIRRNEMVQGNDDNYIVMDTLKVRFGIGAGLVVRGKLSYYKEYKLLYPAKTLREATFNNQFILNALLPRTIRNKTLPENYIILIEDGFEGEGELLLGGTVASVGFSKALGKMSRTIVSKRLDSYSVYRDYSPYQATYARLYAELFILRIPVMEYAHFDGVLRREQFDIKLEGSVQERSEALDALDTLITQGRINEIKDVGEHKEIISNFDLTRRGFDLFFVEGDYRRRVDNLSETLFEVDRPVTKDDFFQIDIERNDEWQYFSNGEMKNRRFRLSAEVDEQGSLDNVKLDMRLFIKDMNATSQEFHNAYLMTFDQLSMKNNFLNFTPELHSSNQVWHGLQAHIHLMYNKEALDKLIDLPISEYHELMARTSNRDAQFWASRRDNRNIDRNSRFIRNKYHHWIRAVEAAKAASNQKERYTIIADAFSNVVWLLSDGYQGILLQRLHSIIGKDKFYMEGLVDQAIDVENTLPMNTPLYNVLNPELLAPFDHFEFDYRDLEEIWELFQS
;
A
#
# COMPACT_ATOMS: atom_id res chain seq x y z
N MET A 1 -68.92 9.38 -39.83
CA MET A 1 -68.93 10.52 -38.89
C MET A 1 -68.75 10.02 -37.43
N ARG A 2 -67.71 9.28 -37.01
CA ARG A 2 -66.30 9.09 -37.40
C ARG A 2 -65.38 10.32 -37.29
N LEU A 3 -65.91 11.53 -37.15
CA LEU A 3 -65.11 12.71 -36.77
C LEU A 3 -65.19 12.98 -35.26
N CYS A 4 -66.31 12.68 -34.60
CA CYS A 4 -66.42 12.75 -33.13
C CYS A 4 -65.75 11.56 -32.40
N LEU A 5 -65.50 10.44 -33.10
CA LEU A 5 -64.65 9.36 -32.55
C LEU A 5 -63.16 9.79 -32.49
N PHE A 6 -62.82 10.87 -33.22
CA PHE A 6 -61.50 11.49 -33.26
C PHE A 6 -61.26 12.47 -32.09
N THR A 7 -62.23 12.61 -31.16
CA THR A 7 -62.17 13.61 -30.08
C THR A 7 -62.32 13.01 -28.67
N LEU A 8 -62.78 11.76 -28.53
CA LEU A 8 -63.02 11.11 -27.23
C LEU A 8 -61.93 10.11 -26.81
N LEU A 9 -61.13 9.59 -27.74
CA LEU A 9 -59.98 8.72 -27.45
C LEU A 9 -58.67 9.51 -27.18
N PHE A 10 -58.70 10.83 -27.34
CA PHE A 10 -57.56 11.73 -27.13
C PHE A 10 -57.52 12.36 -25.72
N LEU A 11 -58.44 11.97 -24.81
CA LEU A 11 -58.71 12.68 -23.55
C LEU A 11 -58.77 11.80 -22.29
N SER A 12 -58.26 10.56 -22.33
CA SER A 12 -58.20 9.67 -21.15
C SER A 12 -56.83 9.04 -20.86
N PHE A 13 -55.83 9.25 -21.71
CA PHE A 13 -54.44 8.97 -21.33
C PHE A 13 -53.91 10.11 -20.48
N ASN A 14 -54.05 9.94 -19.15
CA ASN A 14 -53.19 10.59 -18.18
C ASN A 14 -51.75 10.10 -18.40
N PHE A 15 -51.04 10.68 -19.37
CA PHE A 15 -49.59 10.75 -19.27
C PHE A 15 -49.29 11.61 -18.07
N SER A 16 -49.09 10.95 -16.92
CA SER A 16 -48.43 11.56 -15.79
C SER A 16 -47.10 12.12 -16.30
N PHE A 17 -46.87 13.42 -16.10
CA PHE A 17 -45.62 14.08 -16.45
C PHE A 17 -44.51 13.67 -15.47
N GLY A 18 -44.27 12.37 -15.37
CA GLY A 18 -43.03 11.83 -14.81
C GLY A 18 -41.88 12.34 -15.67
N GLN A 19 -40.85 12.85 -15.01
CA GLN A 19 -39.58 13.13 -15.69
C GLN A 19 -39.10 11.80 -16.26
N GLY A 20 -39.04 11.69 -17.59
CA GLY A 20 -38.75 10.41 -18.26
C GLY A 20 -37.43 9.83 -17.78
N PHE A 21 -37.40 8.52 -17.54
CA PHE A 21 -36.17 7.85 -17.12
C PHE A 21 -35.11 7.92 -18.24
N ILE A 22 -33.83 7.95 -17.86
CA ILE A 22 -32.73 8.20 -18.80
C ILE A 22 -32.47 6.93 -19.62
N GLU A 23 -32.74 6.99 -20.93
CA GLU A 23 -32.59 5.84 -21.84
C GLU A 23 -31.14 5.64 -22.33
N SER A 24 -30.18 5.62 -21.41
CA SER A 24 -28.78 5.30 -21.73
C SER A 24 -28.66 3.85 -22.25
N PRO A 25 -27.97 3.60 -23.39
CA PRO A 25 -27.80 2.25 -23.94
C PRO A 25 -27.14 1.26 -22.98
N ASP A 26 -26.14 1.72 -22.21
CA ASP A 26 -25.34 0.89 -21.31
C ASP A 26 -26.15 0.52 -20.05
N LEU A 27 -26.83 1.51 -19.44
CA LEU A 27 -27.75 1.27 -18.33
C LEU A 27 -28.88 0.32 -18.76
N ASN A 28 -29.45 0.52 -19.95
CA ASN A 28 -30.45 -0.37 -20.51
C ASN A 28 -29.90 -1.80 -20.77
N ALA A 29 -28.59 -1.96 -21.01
CA ALA A 29 -27.98 -3.29 -21.12
C ALA A 29 -27.92 -3.98 -19.75
N GLN A 30 -27.46 -3.28 -18.71
CA GLN A 30 -27.43 -3.81 -17.33
C GLN A 30 -28.84 -4.12 -16.79
N LEU A 31 -29.82 -3.25 -17.08
CA LEU A 31 -31.23 -3.51 -16.75
C LEU A 31 -31.73 -4.78 -17.46
N ARG A 32 -31.41 -4.98 -18.74
CA ARG A 32 -31.73 -6.23 -19.47
C ARG A 32 -30.99 -7.44 -18.93
N GLU A 33 -29.78 -7.29 -18.43
CA GLU A 33 -29.02 -8.39 -17.84
C GLU A 33 -29.66 -8.83 -16.52
N HIS A 34 -29.82 -7.90 -15.58
CA HIS A 34 -30.10 -8.21 -14.17
C HIS A 34 -31.58 -8.15 -13.77
N PHE A 35 -32.45 -7.48 -14.54
CA PHE A 35 -33.83 -7.24 -14.12
C PHE A 35 -34.90 -7.55 -15.17
N LEU A 36 -34.62 -7.35 -16.46
CA LEU A 36 -35.63 -7.49 -17.52
C LEU A 36 -35.56 -8.83 -18.26
N HIS A 37 -36.72 -9.34 -18.68
CA HIS A 37 -36.90 -10.41 -19.66
C HIS A 37 -37.94 -9.94 -20.69
N GLU A 38 -37.63 -10.07 -21.98
CA GLU A 38 -38.48 -9.59 -23.10
C GLU A 38 -38.91 -8.09 -23.03
N GLY A 39 -38.24 -7.30 -22.18
CA GLY A 39 -38.52 -5.87 -21.97
C GLY A 39 -39.29 -5.56 -20.68
N GLU A 40 -39.85 -6.56 -20.01
CA GLU A 40 -40.59 -6.42 -18.74
C GLU A 40 -39.74 -6.87 -17.54
N PHE A 41 -40.06 -6.40 -16.33
CA PHE A 41 -39.35 -6.81 -15.11
C PHE A 41 -39.65 -8.28 -14.75
N SER A 42 -38.59 -9.09 -14.70
CA SER A 42 -38.68 -10.52 -14.40
C SER A 42 -38.47 -10.78 -12.91
N VAL A 43 -39.51 -11.33 -12.26
CA VAL A 43 -39.47 -11.80 -10.86
C VAL A 43 -38.34 -12.81 -10.63
N GLU A 44 -38.06 -13.67 -11.62
CA GLU A 44 -36.98 -14.66 -11.54
C GLU A 44 -35.61 -13.97 -11.45
N LYS A 45 -35.33 -13.01 -12.34
CA LYS A 45 -34.06 -12.28 -12.34
C LYS A 45 -33.88 -11.41 -11.09
N ILE A 46 -34.94 -10.75 -10.64
CA ILE A 46 -34.93 -9.99 -9.38
C ILE A 46 -34.57 -10.89 -8.20
N ASN A 47 -35.13 -12.11 -8.14
CA ASN A 47 -34.80 -13.08 -7.09
C ASN A 47 -33.36 -13.61 -7.21
N GLN A 48 -32.87 -13.93 -8.41
CA GLN A 48 -31.47 -14.32 -8.63
C GLN A 48 -30.48 -13.21 -8.18
N PHE A 49 -30.79 -11.95 -8.50
CA PHE A 49 -29.99 -10.81 -8.05
C PHE A 49 -30.06 -10.65 -6.52
N LYS A 50 -31.24 -10.86 -5.92
CA LYS A 50 -31.42 -10.83 -4.46
C LYS A 50 -30.60 -11.92 -3.77
N GLU A 51 -30.62 -13.15 -4.28
CA GLU A 51 -29.80 -14.26 -3.78
C GLU A 51 -28.30 -13.92 -3.84
N ARG A 52 -27.83 -13.31 -4.94
CA ARG A 52 -26.44 -12.81 -5.07
C ARG A 52 -26.09 -11.76 -4.00
N ILE A 53 -26.98 -10.81 -3.74
CA ILE A 53 -26.78 -9.77 -2.70
C ILE A 53 -26.78 -10.37 -1.30
N SER A 54 -27.72 -11.27 -0.99
CA SER A 54 -27.77 -11.92 0.32
C SER A 54 -26.54 -12.82 0.57
N ALA A 55 -26.01 -13.48 -0.46
CA ALA A 55 -24.75 -14.23 -0.39
C ALA A 55 -23.56 -13.31 -0.08
N ARG A 56 -23.40 -12.19 -0.82
CA ARG A 56 -22.37 -11.19 -0.55
C ARG A 56 -22.43 -10.64 0.87
N ARG A 57 -23.64 -10.30 1.37
CA ARG A 57 -23.83 -9.82 2.74
C ARG A 57 -23.39 -10.86 3.77
N LEU A 58 -23.71 -12.14 3.54
CA LEU A 58 -23.32 -13.23 4.44
C LEU A 58 -21.80 -13.41 4.50
N GLU A 59 -21.13 -13.48 3.35
CA GLU A 59 -19.67 -13.57 3.28
C GLU A 59 -18.99 -12.41 4.02
N LEU A 60 -19.37 -11.15 3.75
CA LEU A 60 -18.75 -10.00 4.43
C LEU A 60 -19.06 -9.96 5.94
N THR A 61 -20.25 -10.40 6.35
CA THR A 61 -20.59 -10.53 7.78
C THR A 61 -19.69 -11.54 8.46
N GLU A 62 -19.40 -12.68 7.82
CA GLU A 62 -18.50 -13.70 8.35
C GLU A 62 -17.04 -13.25 8.35
N VAL A 63 -16.57 -12.59 7.30
CA VAL A 63 -15.22 -12.01 7.21
C VAL A 63 -14.96 -11.03 8.35
N LEU A 64 -15.83 -10.03 8.56
CA LEU A 64 -15.64 -9.06 9.64
C LEU A 64 -15.76 -9.71 11.01
N ARG A 65 -16.70 -10.65 11.18
CA ARG A 65 -16.88 -11.37 12.44
C ARG A 65 -15.66 -12.22 12.79
N ASN A 66 -15.06 -12.91 11.82
CA ASN A 66 -13.86 -13.70 12.04
C ASN A 66 -12.64 -12.82 12.34
N TYR A 67 -12.46 -11.70 11.64
CA TYR A 67 -11.39 -10.75 11.91
C TYR A 67 -11.51 -10.14 13.33
N GLU A 68 -12.67 -9.61 13.68
CA GLU A 68 -12.91 -9.02 15.01
C GLU A 68 -12.79 -10.06 16.14
N LEU A 69 -13.48 -11.22 16.04
CA LEU A 69 -13.47 -12.22 17.11
C LEU A 69 -12.15 -12.99 17.23
N LEU A 70 -11.55 -13.38 16.11
CA LEU A 70 -10.46 -14.37 16.09
C LEU A 70 -9.08 -13.73 15.95
N TYR A 71 -8.96 -12.58 15.27
CA TYR A 71 -7.68 -11.86 15.11
C TYR A 71 -7.53 -10.74 16.15
N LEU A 72 -8.54 -9.87 16.31
CA LEU A 72 -8.49 -8.78 17.30
C LEU A 72 -8.87 -9.21 18.73
N GLY A 73 -9.51 -10.37 18.89
CA GLY A 73 -9.98 -10.85 20.20
C GLY A 73 -11.14 -10.03 20.78
N SER A 74 -11.88 -9.30 19.94
CA SER A 74 -13.07 -8.53 20.32
C SER A 74 -14.16 -9.44 20.89
N ASP A 75 -15.01 -8.90 21.79
CA ASP A 75 -16.19 -9.62 22.25
C ASP A 75 -17.36 -9.54 21.24
N GLU A 76 -18.24 -10.54 21.24
CA GLU A 76 -19.38 -10.64 20.31
C GLU A 76 -20.31 -9.41 20.33
N SER A 77 -20.43 -8.68 21.45
CA SER A 77 -21.23 -7.45 21.48
C SER A 77 -20.55 -6.29 20.76
N SER A 78 -19.22 -6.17 20.87
CA SER A 78 -18.42 -5.22 20.08
C SER A 78 -18.53 -5.53 18.58
N VAL A 79 -18.46 -6.81 18.21
CA VAL A 79 -18.56 -7.25 16.80
C VAL A 79 -19.93 -6.94 16.20
N ILE A 80 -21.03 -7.17 16.95
CA ILE A 80 -22.38 -6.80 16.51
C ILE A 80 -22.50 -5.28 16.31
N ASP A 81 -21.96 -4.49 17.23
CA ASP A 81 -21.96 -3.02 17.14
C ASP A 81 -21.17 -2.53 15.91
N SER A 82 -19.99 -3.10 15.62
CA SER A 82 -19.22 -2.85 14.40
C SER A 82 -20.01 -3.23 13.14
N LEU A 83 -20.55 -4.45 13.05
CA LEU A 83 -21.37 -4.91 11.91
C LEU A 83 -22.56 -3.99 11.61
N THR A 84 -23.19 -3.38 12.62
CA THR A 84 -24.31 -2.44 12.38
C THR A 84 -23.88 -1.08 11.82
N LYS A 85 -22.59 -0.75 11.86
CA LYS A 85 -22.03 0.53 11.43
C LYS A 85 -21.36 0.47 10.04
N GLU A 86 -21.20 -0.70 9.47
CA GLU A 86 -20.54 -0.86 8.18
C GLU A 86 -21.38 -0.34 7.01
N GLU A 87 -20.83 0.66 6.30
CA GLU A 87 -21.46 1.34 5.15
C GLU A 87 -21.85 0.34 4.04
N VAL A 88 -21.07 -0.73 3.86
CA VAL A 88 -21.32 -1.79 2.87
C VAL A 88 -22.51 -2.67 3.25
N LEU A 89 -22.63 -3.06 4.52
CA LEU A 89 -23.76 -3.87 5.00
C LEU A 89 -25.07 -3.06 5.02
N LEU A 90 -24.99 -1.76 5.33
CA LEU A 90 -26.10 -0.82 5.15
C LEU A 90 -26.54 -0.75 3.67
N SER A 91 -25.59 -0.65 2.74
CA SER A 91 -25.87 -0.64 1.30
C SER A 91 -26.66 -1.88 0.85
N PHE A 92 -26.29 -3.09 1.30
CA PHE A 92 -27.04 -4.31 0.99
C PHE A 92 -28.45 -4.33 1.58
N ASN A 93 -28.65 -3.80 2.78
CA ASN A 93 -29.99 -3.70 3.39
C ASN A 93 -30.92 -2.75 2.60
N ILE A 94 -30.35 -1.67 2.03
CA ILE A 94 -31.07 -0.75 1.15
C ILE A 94 -31.38 -1.42 -0.20
N ILE A 95 -30.43 -2.16 -0.78
CA ILE A 95 -30.65 -2.93 -2.01
C ILE A 95 -31.76 -3.97 -1.82
N GLU A 96 -31.74 -4.77 -0.75
CA GLU A 96 -32.82 -5.73 -0.46
C GLU A 96 -34.18 -5.05 -0.29
N THR A 97 -34.20 -3.85 0.31
CA THR A 97 -35.42 -3.04 0.43
C THR A 97 -35.96 -2.62 -0.93
N TYR A 98 -35.11 -2.12 -1.83
CA TYR A 98 -35.52 -1.72 -3.19
C TYR A 98 -35.91 -2.90 -4.08
N LEU A 99 -35.22 -4.06 -3.97
CA LEU A 99 -35.59 -5.29 -4.68
C LEU A 99 -37.02 -5.74 -4.31
N ASN A 100 -37.37 -5.68 -3.03
CA ASN A 100 -38.74 -5.96 -2.58
C ASN A 100 -39.75 -4.93 -3.11
N GLN A 101 -39.39 -3.64 -3.18
CA GLN A 101 -40.25 -2.59 -3.72
C GLN A 101 -40.53 -2.79 -5.22
N ILE A 102 -39.53 -3.14 -6.04
CA ILE A 102 -39.70 -3.40 -7.49
C ILE A 102 -40.76 -4.47 -7.75
N LEU A 103 -40.79 -5.55 -6.94
CA LEU A 103 -41.76 -6.64 -7.05
C LEU A 103 -43.21 -6.20 -6.73
N THR A 104 -43.39 -5.10 -6.01
CA THR A 104 -44.71 -4.55 -5.64
C THR A 104 -45.11 -3.31 -6.44
N GLU A 105 -44.15 -2.68 -7.12
CA GLU A 105 -44.37 -1.48 -7.91
C GLU A 105 -45.02 -1.82 -9.26
N SER A 106 -45.99 -1.00 -9.67
CA SER A 106 -46.77 -1.14 -10.90
C SER A 106 -46.30 -0.21 -12.02
N SER A 107 -45.62 0.88 -11.67
CA SER A 107 -45.06 1.84 -12.62
C SER A 107 -43.68 1.38 -13.11
N PHE A 108 -43.60 1.00 -14.38
CA PHE A 108 -42.36 0.56 -15.05
C PHE A 108 -41.22 1.60 -14.92
N GLU A 109 -41.54 2.90 -15.00
CA GLU A 109 -40.55 3.96 -14.82
C GLU A 109 -40.04 4.05 -13.37
N LYS A 110 -40.88 3.73 -12.37
CA LYS A 110 -40.45 3.66 -10.98
C LYS A 110 -39.64 2.39 -10.69
N GLN A 111 -39.99 1.26 -11.32
CA GLN A 111 -39.17 0.05 -11.29
C GLN A 111 -37.78 0.29 -11.90
N LYS A 112 -37.67 0.99 -13.05
CA LYS A 112 -36.40 1.45 -13.62
C LYS A 112 -35.61 2.33 -12.65
N GLU A 113 -36.25 3.30 -12.01
CA GLU A 113 -35.60 4.19 -11.03
C GLU A 113 -34.99 3.40 -9.86
N LEU A 114 -35.77 2.48 -9.28
CA LEU A 114 -35.34 1.59 -8.20
C LEU A 114 -34.21 0.65 -8.66
N ALA A 115 -34.31 0.08 -9.86
CA ALA A 115 -33.29 -0.81 -10.42
C ALA A 115 -31.96 -0.07 -10.63
N TRP A 116 -31.99 1.19 -11.09
CA TRP A 116 -30.78 2.01 -11.14
C TRP A 116 -30.26 2.42 -9.75
N LYS A 117 -31.13 2.74 -8.78
CA LYS A 117 -30.69 2.92 -7.37
C LYS A 117 -29.93 1.68 -6.86
N ILE A 118 -30.39 0.47 -7.22
CA ILE A 118 -29.73 -0.79 -6.86
C ILE A 118 -28.36 -0.93 -7.55
N LEU A 119 -28.25 -0.64 -8.86
CA LEU A 119 -26.98 -0.74 -9.59
C LEU A 119 -25.92 0.25 -9.07
N GLU A 120 -26.32 1.45 -8.65
CA GLU A 120 -25.41 2.40 -7.99
C GLU A 120 -24.85 1.83 -6.67
N LEU A 121 -25.72 1.36 -5.78
CA LEU A 121 -25.32 0.80 -4.50
C LEU A 121 -24.56 -0.54 -4.65
N GLU A 122 -24.87 -1.31 -5.69
CA GLU A 122 -24.18 -2.58 -5.98
C GLU A 122 -22.77 -2.36 -6.53
N PHE A 123 -22.56 -1.29 -7.30
CA PHE A 123 -21.24 -0.84 -7.71
C PHE A 123 -20.46 -0.21 -6.54
N SER A 124 -21.06 0.67 -5.74
CA SER A 124 -20.35 1.34 -4.64
C SER A 124 -19.94 0.39 -3.51
N SER A 125 -20.70 -0.69 -3.32
CA SER A 125 -20.36 -1.80 -2.41
C SER A 125 -19.31 -2.76 -2.99
N LYS A 126 -18.80 -2.54 -4.20
CA LYS A 126 -17.70 -3.31 -4.78
C LYS A 126 -16.37 -2.58 -4.69
N VAL A 127 -15.35 -3.40 -4.73
CA VAL A 127 -13.94 -3.08 -4.84
C VAL A 127 -13.61 -2.76 -6.29
N GLU A 128 -12.90 -1.66 -6.55
CA GLU A 128 -12.24 -1.43 -7.84
C GLU A 128 -10.73 -1.62 -7.62
N GLY A 129 -10.15 -2.66 -8.22
CA GLY A 129 -8.69 -2.85 -8.18
C GLY A 129 -8.02 -1.85 -9.11
N TYR A 130 -6.88 -1.27 -8.69
CA TYR A 130 -6.10 -0.43 -9.59
C TYR A 130 -5.31 -1.30 -10.57
N GLU A 131 -5.58 -1.21 -11.88
CA GLU A 131 -4.64 -1.76 -12.88
C GLU A 131 -3.26 -1.07 -12.71
N LEU A 132 -2.17 -1.83 -12.89
CA LEU A 132 -0.78 -1.38 -12.71
C LEU A 132 -0.27 -0.36 -13.76
N LEU A 133 -1.07 0.65 -14.11
CA LEU A 133 -0.69 1.76 -15.00
C LEU A 133 0.54 2.52 -14.49
N ARG A 134 0.77 2.58 -13.16
CA ARG A 134 1.99 3.15 -12.57
C ARG A 134 3.27 2.38 -12.92
N ASN A 135 3.19 1.05 -13.07
CA ASN A 135 4.36 0.21 -13.37
C ASN A 135 4.54 -0.03 -14.87
N ASN A 136 3.58 0.38 -15.71
CA ASN A 136 3.76 0.44 -17.16
C ASN A 136 4.04 1.89 -17.60
N PRO A 137 5.31 2.36 -17.61
CA PRO A 137 5.67 3.72 -17.95
C PRO A 137 5.25 4.12 -19.38
N PHE A 138 5.01 3.15 -20.29
CA PHE A 138 4.49 3.44 -21.62
C PHE A 138 3.02 3.88 -21.61
N ILE A 139 2.18 3.36 -20.71
CA ILE A 139 0.77 3.80 -20.63
C ILE A 139 0.69 5.16 -19.95
N LEU A 140 1.43 5.37 -18.85
CA LEU A 140 1.55 6.69 -18.23
C LEU A 140 2.08 7.74 -19.22
N LEU A 141 3.12 7.42 -20.00
CA LEU A 141 3.63 8.32 -21.04
C LEU A 141 2.61 8.53 -22.17
N LYS A 142 1.86 7.49 -22.58
CA LYS A 142 0.79 7.60 -23.58
C LYS A 142 -0.32 8.56 -23.13
N GLU A 143 -0.78 8.47 -21.89
CA GLU A 143 -1.82 9.36 -21.36
C GLU A 143 -1.29 10.79 -21.13
N ILE A 144 -0.05 10.96 -20.65
CA ILE A 144 0.61 12.28 -20.56
C ILE A 144 0.78 12.94 -21.94
N MET A 145 1.03 12.14 -22.99
CA MET A 145 1.20 12.61 -24.37
C MET A 145 -0.11 12.60 -25.18
N ARG A 146 -1.25 12.33 -24.56
CA ARG A 146 -2.56 12.26 -25.22
C ARG A 146 -3.03 13.66 -25.60
N ASP A 147 -3.27 13.89 -26.89
CA ASP A 147 -3.95 15.11 -27.34
C ASP A 147 -5.41 15.11 -26.83
N HIS A 148 -5.77 16.14 -26.09
CA HIS A 148 -7.11 16.30 -25.54
C HIS A 148 -7.95 17.16 -26.50
N ILE A 149 -8.54 16.51 -27.51
CA ILE A 149 -9.26 17.18 -28.61
C ILE A 149 -10.78 17.00 -28.51
N ILE A 150 -11.53 18.09 -28.68
CA ILE A 150 -12.98 18.08 -28.89
C ILE A 150 -13.28 18.57 -30.31
N GLN A 151 -14.05 17.78 -31.06
CA GLN A 151 -14.49 18.13 -32.42
C GLN A 151 -15.73 19.03 -32.37
N LYS A 152 -15.67 20.22 -32.97
CA LYS A 152 -16.82 21.13 -33.17
C LYS A 152 -17.85 20.52 -34.11
N SER A 153 -17.39 20.01 -35.26
CA SER A 153 -18.21 19.46 -36.33
C SER A 153 -18.03 17.95 -36.48
N GLY A 154 -18.97 17.17 -35.94
CA GLY A 154 -19.01 15.72 -36.13
C GLY A 154 -20.20 15.09 -35.41
N ARG A 155 -20.73 13.97 -35.94
CA ARG A 155 -21.68 13.15 -35.19
C ARG A 155 -20.95 12.44 -34.04
N PRO A 156 -21.39 12.56 -32.79
CA PRO A 156 -20.73 11.90 -31.67
C PRO A 156 -20.75 10.38 -31.82
N ILE A 157 -19.63 9.72 -31.48
CA ILE A 157 -19.49 8.25 -31.62
C ILE A 157 -20.57 7.48 -30.84
N LYS A 158 -20.97 7.99 -29.66
CA LYS A 158 -22.07 7.46 -28.82
C LYS A 158 -23.26 8.42 -28.70
N GLY A 159 -23.50 9.27 -29.69
CA GLY A 159 -24.59 10.26 -29.67
C GLY A 159 -24.44 11.38 -28.63
N HIS A 160 -25.45 12.26 -28.58
CA HIS A 160 -25.55 13.36 -27.62
C HIS A 160 -25.88 12.83 -26.21
N ALA A 161 -25.86 13.71 -25.20
CA ALA A 161 -26.30 13.34 -23.86
C ALA A 161 -27.79 12.90 -23.86
N TYR A 162 -28.10 11.80 -23.17
CA TYR A 162 -29.42 11.14 -23.19
C TYR A 162 -30.41 11.71 -22.16
N ASN A 163 -30.02 12.74 -21.41
CA ASN A 163 -30.82 13.34 -20.35
C ASN A 163 -31.19 14.81 -20.59
N LEU A 164 -31.01 15.33 -21.81
CA LEU A 164 -31.30 16.72 -22.14
C LEU A 164 -32.80 17.01 -22.10
N ILE A 165 -33.19 18.05 -21.36
CA ILE A 165 -34.58 18.47 -21.21
C ILE A 165 -34.91 19.57 -22.22
N ASP A 166 -36.00 19.38 -22.97
CA ASP A 166 -36.62 20.43 -23.79
C ASP A 166 -37.14 21.56 -22.87
N PRO A 167 -36.63 22.80 -22.98
CA PRO A 167 -37.04 23.91 -22.12
C PRO A 167 -38.50 24.33 -22.31
N GLN A 168 -39.16 23.95 -23.41
CA GLN A 168 -40.56 24.28 -23.68
C GLN A 168 -41.53 23.23 -23.14
N THR A 169 -41.18 21.95 -23.25
CA THR A 169 -42.07 20.83 -22.89
C THR A 169 -41.68 20.10 -21.61
N ASN A 170 -40.51 20.42 -21.03
CA ASN A 170 -39.95 19.82 -19.81
C ASN A 170 -39.83 18.27 -19.85
N ARG A 171 -39.68 17.71 -21.05
CA ARG A 171 -39.46 16.28 -21.29
C ARG A 171 -38.02 16.01 -21.73
N VAL A 172 -37.56 14.78 -21.51
CA VAL A 172 -36.30 14.31 -22.09
C VAL A 172 -36.44 14.22 -23.61
N LEU A 173 -35.45 14.75 -24.34
CA LEU A 173 -35.38 14.67 -25.79
C LEU A 173 -34.73 13.36 -26.24
N THR A 174 -35.29 12.73 -27.27
CA THR A 174 -34.67 11.57 -27.91
C THR A 174 -33.48 11.99 -28.78
N GLN A 175 -32.56 11.06 -29.06
CA GLN A 175 -31.40 11.32 -29.95
C GLN A 175 -31.84 11.82 -31.34
N ALA A 176 -32.92 11.27 -31.89
CA ALA A 176 -33.45 11.72 -33.18
C ALA A 176 -33.97 13.17 -33.13
N GLU A 177 -34.59 13.59 -32.02
CA GLU A 177 -35.05 14.97 -31.85
C GLU A 177 -33.89 15.94 -31.62
N LEU A 178 -32.83 15.52 -30.92
CA LEU A 178 -31.61 16.31 -30.77
C LEU A 178 -30.91 16.53 -32.11
N GLU A 179 -30.78 15.49 -32.94
CA GLU A 179 -30.25 15.62 -34.31
C GLU A 179 -31.14 16.53 -35.16
N ILE A 180 -32.48 16.36 -35.16
CA ILE A 180 -33.40 17.25 -35.92
C ILE A 180 -33.25 18.71 -35.48
N LYS A 181 -33.14 18.97 -34.17
CA LYS A 181 -32.93 20.32 -33.62
C LYS A 181 -31.58 20.90 -34.05
N LYS A 182 -30.51 20.11 -33.98
CA LYS A 182 -29.17 20.52 -34.41
C LYS A 182 -29.09 20.76 -35.93
N GLU A 183 -29.73 19.91 -36.74
CA GLU A 183 -29.87 20.10 -38.20
C GLU A 183 -30.71 21.33 -38.56
N ALA A 184 -31.67 21.72 -37.70
CA ALA A 184 -32.42 22.98 -37.82
C ALA A 184 -31.64 24.23 -37.34
N GLY A 185 -30.40 24.06 -36.86
CA GLY A 185 -29.56 25.14 -36.32
C GLY A 185 -29.94 25.56 -34.90
N GLU A 186 -30.74 24.78 -34.16
CA GLU A 186 -30.94 25.02 -32.74
C GLU A 186 -29.68 24.66 -31.94
N ASP A 187 -29.34 25.52 -31.00
CA ASP A 187 -28.22 25.30 -30.09
C ASP A 187 -28.60 24.39 -28.92
N ILE A 188 -28.40 23.08 -29.10
CA ILE A 188 -28.67 22.07 -28.07
C ILE A 188 -27.72 22.15 -26.85
N SER A 189 -26.69 23.00 -26.88
CA SER A 189 -25.85 23.29 -25.71
C SER A 189 -26.52 24.26 -24.71
N LEU A 190 -27.70 24.80 -25.05
CA LEU A 190 -28.58 25.53 -24.12
C LEU A 190 -29.50 24.61 -23.29
N PHE A 191 -29.62 23.33 -23.67
CA PHE A 191 -30.48 22.39 -22.94
C PHE A 191 -29.75 21.88 -21.70
N ASP A 192 -30.40 22.05 -20.54
CA ASP A 192 -29.92 21.54 -19.26
C ASP A 192 -30.33 20.07 -19.07
N PRO A 193 -29.57 19.29 -18.26
CA PRO A 193 -30.06 18.04 -17.69
C PRO A 193 -31.19 18.31 -16.67
N PRO A 194 -31.83 17.28 -16.11
CA PRO A 194 -32.91 17.48 -15.13
C PRO A 194 -32.41 18.30 -13.94
N SER A 195 -33.18 19.32 -13.53
CA SER A 195 -32.79 20.24 -12.45
C SER A 195 -32.67 19.57 -11.07
N ASN A 196 -33.05 18.30 -10.97
CA ASN A 196 -32.97 17.38 -9.84
C ASN A 196 -32.16 16.11 -10.17
N SER A 197 -31.16 16.21 -11.05
CA SER A 197 -30.13 15.18 -11.18
C SER A 197 -29.44 14.92 -9.83
N ARG A 198 -28.88 13.71 -9.68
CA ARG A 198 -28.13 13.28 -8.49
C ARG A 198 -26.72 13.89 -8.43
N PHE A 199 -26.24 14.42 -9.55
CA PHE A 199 -24.93 15.08 -9.69
C PHE A 199 -25.02 16.60 -9.63
N TRP A 200 -26.07 17.16 -10.22
CA TRP A 200 -26.19 18.58 -10.53
C TRP A 200 -27.62 19.11 -10.33
N TYR A 201 -27.73 20.36 -9.90
CA TYR A 201 -28.98 21.11 -9.82
C TYR A 201 -28.81 22.51 -10.39
N LYS A 202 -29.90 23.03 -10.96
CA LYS A 202 -29.91 24.34 -11.59
C LYS A 202 -29.80 25.46 -10.53
N ARG A 203 -28.80 26.32 -10.71
CA ARG A 203 -28.49 27.50 -9.87
C ARG A 203 -28.39 28.76 -10.73
N ASP A 204 -28.72 29.92 -10.15
CA ASP A 204 -28.39 31.24 -10.69
C ASP A 204 -26.93 31.58 -10.37
N ILE A 205 -26.01 31.08 -11.19
CA ILE A 205 -24.56 31.18 -10.96
C ILE A 205 -24.13 32.65 -10.86
N LYS A 206 -24.73 33.54 -11.67
CA LYS A 206 -24.37 34.95 -11.75
C LYS A 206 -24.59 35.72 -10.44
N ASN A 207 -25.65 35.38 -9.71
CA ASN A 207 -26.05 36.08 -8.48
C ASN A 207 -25.74 35.29 -7.19
N SER A 208 -25.07 34.14 -7.29
CA SER A 208 -24.73 33.30 -6.14
C SER A 208 -23.53 33.83 -5.34
N ASP A 209 -23.66 33.95 -4.02
CA ASP A 209 -22.51 34.15 -3.13
C ASP A 209 -21.76 32.81 -2.92
N VAL A 210 -20.47 32.78 -3.22
CA VAL A 210 -19.66 31.54 -3.17
C VAL A 210 -19.49 31.02 -1.74
N LYS A 211 -19.34 31.92 -0.78
CA LYS A 211 -19.11 31.60 0.63
C LYS A 211 -20.41 31.08 1.27
N GLU A 212 -21.56 31.67 0.94
CA GLU A 212 -22.88 31.16 1.33
C GLU A 212 -23.18 29.81 0.66
N VAL A 213 -22.98 29.70 -0.66
CA VAL A 213 -23.25 28.45 -1.41
C VAL A 213 -22.45 27.28 -0.84
N TYR A 214 -21.16 27.50 -0.58
CA TYR A 214 -20.29 26.44 -0.12
C TYR A 214 -20.42 26.20 1.39
N TYR A 215 -20.12 27.17 2.25
CA TYR A 215 -20.13 26.97 3.70
C TYR A 215 -21.54 26.83 4.29
N GLY A 216 -22.54 27.49 3.71
CA GLY A 216 -23.95 27.32 4.09
C GLY A 216 -24.53 25.98 3.62
N GLY A 217 -23.82 25.27 2.74
CA GLY A 217 -24.28 24.00 2.19
C GLY A 217 -25.51 24.14 1.29
N ASP A 218 -25.72 25.30 0.64
CA ASP A 218 -26.85 25.49 -0.29
C ASP A 218 -26.73 24.49 -1.45
N SER A 219 -27.40 23.35 -1.31
CA SER A 219 -27.45 22.28 -2.27
C SER A 219 -28.53 21.28 -1.85
N LYS A 220 -29.05 20.50 -2.80
CA LYS A 220 -30.03 19.45 -2.48
C LYS A 220 -29.48 18.34 -1.57
N LEU A 221 -28.16 18.21 -1.42
CA LEU A 221 -27.53 17.25 -0.51
C LEU A 221 -27.72 17.68 0.96
N TYR A 222 -27.48 18.95 1.29
CA TYR A 222 -27.60 19.48 2.66
C TYR A 222 -28.93 20.23 2.93
N GLU A 223 -29.91 20.20 2.02
CA GLU A 223 -31.25 20.74 2.23
C GLU A 223 -31.88 20.23 3.55
N ASN A 224 -32.10 21.13 4.52
CA ASN A 224 -32.53 20.86 5.91
C ASN A 224 -31.49 20.18 6.85
N ILE A 225 -30.20 20.17 6.48
CA ILE A 225 -29.10 19.66 7.30
C ILE A 225 -28.20 20.82 7.69
N GLU A 226 -28.09 21.10 8.98
CA GLU A 226 -27.16 22.10 9.51
C GLU A 226 -25.71 21.60 9.36
N VAL A 227 -24.85 22.40 8.72
CA VAL A 227 -23.41 22.13 8.58
C VAL A 227 -22.58 23.25 9.25
N PRO A 228 -22.74 23.48 10.57
CA PRO A 228 -21.99 24.54 11.23
C PRO A 228 -20.52 24.14 11.37
N PHE A 229 -19.61 25.09 11.17
CA PHE A 229 -18.20 24.94 11.53
C PHE A 229 -17.94 25.54 12.92
N PRO A 230 -16.94 25.04 13.67
CA PRO A 230 -16.61 25.63 14.95
C PRO A 230 -16.07 27.06 14.77
N GLU A 231 -16.50 27.96 15.66
CA GLU A 231 -16.05 29.36 15.69
C GLU A 231 -14.60 29.47 16.16
N VAL A 232 -14.21 28.63 17.12
CA VAL A 232 -12.84 28.48 17.59
C VAL A 232 -12.27 27.19 17.02
N ASN A 233 -11.07 27.22 16.45
CA ASN A 233 -10.41 26.08 15.81
C ASN A 233 -9.96 25.03 16.86
N LYS A 234 -10.91 24.36 17.52
CA LYS A 234 -10.66 23.34 18.54
C LYS A 234 -11.57 22.11 18.38
N GLY A 235 -11.04 20.93 18.73
CA GLY A 235 -11.78 19.68 18.70
C GLY A 235 -11.26 18.63 19.69
N LEU A 236 -12.13 17.70 20.08
CA LEU A 236 -11.76 16.50 20.83
C LEU A 236 -11.49 15.36 19.84
N TYR A 237 -10.29 14.79 19.90
CA TYR A 237 -9.87 13.65 19.10
C TYR A 237 -10.78 12.43 19.26
N LEU A 238 -10.93 11.66 18.18
CA LEU A 238 -11.64 10.37 18.17
C LEU A 238 -10.75 9.21 17.74
N LYS A 239 -10.06 9.34 16.59
CA LYS A 239 -9.10 8.38 16.05
C LYS A 239 -8.33 8.95 14.86
N VAL A 240 -7.19 8.37 14.53
CA VAL A 240 -6.57 8.50 13.21
C VAL A 240 -7.48 7.80 12.20
N LYS A 241 -7.70 8.42 11.03
CA LYS A 241 -8.41 7.74 9.94
C LYS A 241 -7.39 6.88 9.18
N LYS A 242 -7.60 5.56 9.14
CA LYS A 242 -6.91 4.67 8.20
C LYS A 242 -7.17 5.15 6.74
N SER A 243 -6.10 5.51 6.04
CA SER A 243 -6.03 5.97 4.64
C SER A 243 -4.55 6.10 4.33
N GLN A 244 -4.12 5.91 3.09
CA GLN A 244 -2.68 5.96 2.78
C GLN A 244 -2.22 7.26 2.17
N THR A 245 -3.08 7.94 1.41
CA THR A 245 -2.61 9.07 0.60
C THR A 245 -2.04 10.20 1.46
N LYS A 246 -2.72 10.56 2.56
CA LYS A 246 -2.39 11.74 3.39
C LYS A 246 -2.95 11.67 4.80
N PRO A 247 -2.27 12.25 5.80
CA PRO A 247 -2.73 12.25 7.18
C PRO A 247 -4.11 12.88 7.37
N LYS A 248 -4.97 12.13 8.07
CA LYS A 248 -6.37 12.49 8.35
C LYS A 248 -6.71 12.03 9.77
N VAL A 249 -7.28 12.90 10.59
CA VAL A 249 -7.82 12.53 11.93
C VAL A 249 -9.33 12.81 12.00
N HIS A 250 -10.05 11.96 12.72
CA HIS A 250 -11.44 12.21 13.09
C HIS A 250 -11.49 12.89 14.46
N PHE A 251 -12.34 13.91 14.57
CA PHE A 251 -12.57 14.61 15.83
C PHE A 251 -14.06 14.98 15.97
N LYS A 252 -14.47 15.37 17.18
CA LYS A 252 -15.77 15.99 17.43
C LYS A 252 -15.62 17.32 18.17
N THR A 253 -16.60 18.20 17.99
CA THR A 253 -16.69 19.45 18.74
C THR A 253 -18.16 19.80 18.98
N SER A 254 -18.43 20.55 20.06
CA SER A 254 -19.79 20.90 20.45
C SER A 254 -20.11 22.31 19.99
N ILE A 255 -21.12 22.45 19.14
CA ILE A 255 -21.58 23.73 18.60
C ILE A 255 -23.03 23.90 19.03
N ASN A 256 -23.34 24.99 19.73
CA ASN A 256 -24.65 25.25 20.33
C ASN A 256 -25.20 24.08 21.19
N GLY A 257 -24.30 23.35 21.87
CA GLY A 257 -24.62 22.20 22.72
C GLY A 257 -24.89 20.88 21.98
N LYS A 258 -24.71 20.84 20.65
CA LYS A 258 -24.86 19.64 19.82
C LYS A 258 -23.48 19.17 19.34
N ASP A 259 -23.20 17.87 19.50
CA ASP A 259 -21.93 17.26 19.06
C ASP A 259 -21.94 16.99 17.54
N TYR A 260 -21.02 17.66 16.84
CA TYR A 260 -20.74 17.48 15.42
C TYR A 260 -19.42 16.73 15.22
N ARG A 261 -19.36 15.88 14.18
CA ARG A 261 -18.16 15.14 13.78
C ARG A 261 -17.53 15.80 12.55
N PHE A 262 -16.21 15.74 12.48
CA PHE A 262 -15.42 16.29 11.40
C PHE A 262 -14.22 15.38 11.10
N LYS A 263 -13.69 15.53 9.89
CA LYS A 263 -12.37 15.00 9.51
C LYS A 263 -11.44 16.19 9.31
N LEU A 264 -10.28 16.18 9.93
CA LEU A 264 -9.21 17.15 9.72
C LEU A 264 -8.15 16.51 8.81
N LYS A 265 -7.89 17.09 7.63
CA LYS A 265 -6.80 16.70 6.72
C LYS A 265 -5.55 17.57 6.95
N PHE A 266 -4.36 17.02 6.66
CA PHE A 266 -3.08 17.71 6.78
C PHE A 266 -2.21 17.58 5.51
N GLY A 267 -1.14 18.38 5.46
CA GLY A 267 -0.14 18.34 4.40
C GLY A 267 -0.59 19.03 3.13
N ALA A 268 -0.37 18.39 1.99
CA ALA A 268 -0.70 18.99 0.70
C ALA A 268 -2.18 18.82 0.32
N GLU A 269 -2.64 19.69 -0.56
CA GLU A 269 -3.99 19.77 -1.17
C GLU A 269 -5.10 20.39 -0.32
N LEU A 270 -4.74 21.00 0.80
CA LEU A 270 -5.69 21.70 1.67
C LEU A 270 -6.35 22.90 0.95
N ALA A 271 -5.56 23.61 0.14
CA ALA A 271 -6.01 24.84 -0.50
C ALA A 271 -6.63 24.57 -1.88
N SER A 272 -6.06 23.64 -2.64
CA SER A 272 -6.62 23.21 -3.93
C SER A 272 -7.99 22.57 -3.79
N GLU A 273 -8.18 21.62 -2.87
CA GLU A 273 -9.46 20.92 -2.74
C GLU A 273 -10.60 21.88 -2.37
N LEU A 274 -10.35 22.81 -1.43
CA LEU A 274 -11.34 23.80 -1.02
C LEU A 274 -11.62 24.83 -2.13
N THR A 275 -10.60 25.27 -2.86
CA THR A 275 -10.80 26.17 -4.02
C THR A 275 -11.63 25.50 -5.11
N ALA A 276 -11.26 24.28 -5.51
CA ALA A 276 -11.99 23.51 -6.52
C ALA A 276 -13.40 23.15 -6.07
N GLY A 277 -13.59 22.79 -4.80
CA GLY A 277 -14.87 22.54 -4.16
C GLY A 277 -15.80 23.76 -4.17
N ALA A 278 -15.28 24.95 -3.86
CA ALA A 278 -16.04 26.19 -3.92
C ALA A 278 -16.45 26.55 -5.36
N LEU A 279 -15.54 26.37 -6.33
CA LEU A 279 -15.85 26.56 -7.75
C LEU A 279 -16.93 25.57 -8.24
N ILE A 280 -16.76 24.26 -8.03
CA ILE A 280 -17.69 23.23 -8.54
C ILE A 280 -19.08 23.32 -7.89
N ALA A 281 -19.15 23.65 -6.59
CA ALA A 281 -20.40 23.89 -5.88
C ALA A 281 -21.12 25.13 -6.46
N THR A 282 -20.40 26.22 -6.75
CA THR A 282 -20.97 27.43 -7.38
C THR A 282 -21.59 27.11 -8.74
N LEU A 283 -21.02 26.16 -9.50
CA LEU A 283 -21.58 25.70 -10.78
C LEU A 283 -22.83 24.81 -10.65
N GLY A 284 -23.27 24.48 -9.43
CA GLY A 284 -24.49 23.70 -9.15
C GLY A 284 -24.27 22.21 -8.92
N TYR A 285 -23.04 21.76 -8.66
CA TYR A 285 -22.77 20.37 -8.27
C TYR A 285 -22.86 20.18 -6.76
N HIS A 286 -22.96 18.92 -6.34
CA HIS A 286 -22.74 18.52 -4.95
C HIS A 286 -21.23 18.42 -4.65
N PHE A 287 -20.84 18.72 -3.41
CA PHE A 287 -19.45 18.59 -2.94
C PHE A 287 -19.44 18.49 -1.41
N ASP A 288 -18.37 17.92 -0.84
CA ASP A 288 -18.20 17.83 0.61
C ASP A 288 -17.80 19.21 1.21
N VAL A 289 -18.67 19.82 2.02
CA VAL A 289 -18.37 21.13 2.62
C VAL A 289 -17.18 21.03 3.57
N SER A 290 -16.17 21.84 3.31
CA SER A 290 -14.94 21.92 4.09
C SER A 290 -14.63 23.35 4.54
N LYS A 291 -13.62 23.55 5.39
CA LYS A 291 -13.14 24.87 5.84
C LYS A 291 -11.65 24.81 6.16
N TYR A 292 -10.85 25.64 5.51
CA TYR A 292 -9.44 25.80 5.85
C TYR A 292 -9.30 26.47 7.22
N VAL A 293 -8.39 25.96 8.04
CA VAL A 293 -8.11 26.46 9.40
C VAL A 293 -6.63 26.51 9.68
N THR A 294 -6.22 27.45 10.52
CA THR A 294 -4.87 27.56 11.07
C THR A 294 -4.91 27.45 12.59
N ASN A 295 -3.79 27.02 13.20
CA ASN A 295 -3.63 26.86 14.64
C ASN A 295 -4.76 26.03 15.28
N PHE A 296 -5.07 24.87 14.69
CA PHE A 296 -6.16 24.01 15.16
C PHE A 296 -5.72 23.20 16.38
N GLU A 297 -6.41 23.37 17.51
CA GLU A 297 -6.13 22.64 18.75
C GLU A 297 -6.94 21.34 18.84
N LEU A 298 -6.24 20.22 18.79
CA LEU A 298 -6.78 18.88 18.98
C LEU A 298 -6.49 18.41 20.40
N LYS A 299 -7.53 18.30 21.23
CA LYS A 299 -7.45 17.74 22.58
C LYS A 299 -7.58 16.22 22.55
N LEU A 300 -6.60 15.50 23.09
CA LEU A 300 -6.65 14.04 23.20
C LEU A 300 -7.56 13.58 24.36
N PRO A 301 -8.09 12.34 24.32
CA PRO A 301 -8.74 11.70 25.46
C PRO A 301 -7.85 11.68 26.71
N GLN A 302 -8.47 11.68 27.90
CA GLN A 302 -7.72 11.63 29.15
C GLN A 302 -6.88 10.35 29.21
N GLY A 303 -5.60 10.46 29.56
CA GLY A 303 -4.65 9.35 29.60
C GLY A 303 -4.05 8.94 28.24
N MET A 304 -4.54 9.47 27.11
CA MET A 304 -3.86 9.30 25.82
C MET A 304 -2.67 10.26 25.73
N THR A 305 -1.47 9.72 25.58
CA THR A 305 -0.23 10.51 25.46
C THR A 305 0.03 10.94 24.02
N PHE A 306 0.92 11.93 23.83
CA PHE A 306 1.39 12.29 22.49
C PHE A 306 2.06 11.10 21.79
N LEU A 307 2.82 10.28 22.52
CA LEU A 307 3.41 9.04 22.01
C LEU A 307 2.35 8.06 21.49
N THR A 308 1.26 7.86 22.24
CA THR A 308 0.15 6.98 21.83
C THR A 308 -0.48 7.46 20.53
N PHE A 309 -0.70 8.78 20.39
CA PHE A 309 -1.19 9.39 19.16
C PHE A 309 -0.19 9.28 18.01
N LYS A 310 1.10 9.52 18.29
CA LYS A 310 2.19 9.43 17.31
C LYS A 310 2.28 8.01 16.77
N ARG A 311 2.23 6.97 17.60
CA ARG A 311 2.17 5.57 17.15
C ARG A 311 0.96 5.27 16.26
N GLU A 312 -0.26 5.65 16.68
CA GLU A 312 -1.49 5.44 15.89
C GLU A 312 -1.46 6.22 14.55
N TRP A 313 -0.79 7.38 14.50
CA TRP A 313 -0.55 8.11 13.27
C TRP A 313 0.47 7.40 12.39
N LEU A 314 1.59 6.98 12.97
CA LEU A 314 2.72 6.43 12.22
C LEU A 314 2.40 5.04 11.64
N GLU A 315 1.48 4.29 12.26
CA GLU A 315 0.90 3.02 11.77
C GLU A 315 0.25 3.15 10.39
N TYR A 316 -0.41 4.28 10.10
CA TYR A 316 -1.09 4.50 8.82
C TYR A 316 -0.37 5.46 7.88
N TYR A 317 0.49 6.33 8.42
CA TYR A 317 1.08 7.44 7.69
C TYR A 317 2.61 7.40 7.62
N HIS A 318 3.14 6.21 7.32
CA HIS A 318 4.29 6.02 6.43
C HIS A 318 5.28 7.18 6.27
N ASP A 319 4.99 8.01 5.28
CA ASP A 319 5.91 9.04 4.80
C ASP A 319 5.70 10.43 5.44
N TYR A 320 4.86 10.51 6.47
CA TYR A 320 4.38 11.76 7.05
C TYR A 320 4.65 11.83 8.56
N ASP A 321 5.73 12.50 8.95
CA ASP A 321 6.01 12.78 10.36
C ASP A 321 4.95 13.77 10.91
N PRO A 322 4.22 13.45 11.99
CA PRO A 322 3.26 14.39 12.55
C PRO A 322 3.93 15.69 13.03
N ASP A 323 5.22 15.65 13.40
CA ASP A 323 5.95 16.82 13.89
C ASP A 323 6.08 17.93 12.82
N ASP A 324 6.00 17.62 11.51
CA ASP A 324 6.01 18.62 10.42
C ASP A 324 4.73 19.50 10.40
N TYR A 325 3.62 18.99 10.94
CA TYR A 325 2.32 19.67 10.96
C TYR A 325 2.03 20.36 12.29
N ILE A 326 2.79 20.07 13.33
CA ILE A 326 2.54 20.52 14.70
C ILE A 326 3.36 21.78 15.00
N THR A 327 2.74 22.75 15.67
CA THR A 327 3.40 23.97 16.17
C THR A 327 3.64 23.93 17.68
N GLN A 328 2.78 23.21 18.42
CA GLN A 328 2.89 23.05 19.87
C GLN A 328 2.23 21.76 20.33
N VAL A 329 2.85 21.08 21.29
CA VAL A 329 2.21 20.07 22.15
C VAL A 329 2.28 20.58 23.59
N ARG A 330 1.17 20.48 24.34
CA ARG A 330 1.13 20.87 25.77
C ARG A 330 0.17 19.99 26.57
N ASP A 331 0.42 19.84 27.86
CA ASP A 331 -0.51 19.18 28.79
C ASP A 331 -1.38 20.21 29.52
N GLU A 332 -2.69 19.97 29.54
CA GLU A 332 -3.69 20.83 30.18
C GLU A 332 -4.75 19.94 30.88
N ASP A 333 -4.84 20.02 32.20
CA ASP A 333 -5.77 19.23 33.05
C ASP A 333 -5.73 17.70 32.82
N GLY A 334 -4.55 17.14 32.58
CA GLY A 334 -4.38 15.69 32.32
C GLY A 334 -4.78 15.25 30.91
N HIS A 335 -4.89 16.20 29.98
CA HIS A 335 -5.04 15.96 28.55
C HIS A 335 -3.90 16.60 27.76
N VAL A 336 -3.40 15.87 26.77
CA VAL A 336 -2.53 16.44 25.75
C VAL A 336 -3.36 17.29 24.78
N ILE A 337 -2.88 18.48 24.45
CA ILE A 337 -3.40 19.34 23.38
C ILE A 337 -2.30 19.50 22.33
N ILE A 338 -2.63 19.12 21.09
CA ILE A 338 -1.78 19.26 19.92
C ILE A 338 -2.30 20.44 19.09
N THR A 339 -1.45 21.42 18.80
CA THR A 339 -1.79 22.56 17.94
C THR A 339 -1.18 22.34 16.56
N PHE A 340 -2.03 22.16 15.55
CA PHE A 340 -1.61 22.00 14.16
C PHE A 340 -1.51 23.35 13.45
N ARG A 341 -0.48 23.51 12.62
CA ARG A 341 -0.17 24.73 11.87
C ARG A 341 -1.34 25.16 10.99
N GLU A 342 -1.75 24.26 10.10
CA GLU A 342 -2.85 24.41 9.16
C GLU A 342 -3.55 23.06 8.97
N GLY A 343 -4.75 23.09 8.39
CA GLY A 343 -5.49 21.89 8.03
C GLY A 343 -6.83 22.20 7.37
N LEU A 344 -7.48 21.17 6.83
CA LEU A 344 -8.79 21.27 6.20
C LEU A 344 -9.83 20.51 7.03
N LEU A 345 -10.81 21.23 7.58
CA LEU A 345 -11.96 20.65 8.28
C LEU A 345 -13.02 20.24 7.28
N GLU A 346 -13.29 18.95 7.12
CA GLU A 346 -14.37 18.42 6.28
C GLU A 346 -15.54 17.95 7.17
N ALA A 347 -16.74 18.45 6.91
CA ALA A 347 -17.90 18.20 7.74
C ALA A 347 -18.46 16.77 7.58
N ARG A 348 -18.82 16.13 8.70
CA ARG A 348 -19.46 14.81 8.74
C ARG A 348 -20.84 14.88 9.42
N PRO A 349 -21.87 15.47 8.77
CA PRO A 349 -23.23 15.44 9.29
C PRO A 349 -23.74 13.99 9.36
N LYS A 350 -24.54 13.69 10.39
CA LYS A 350 -24.99 12.32 10.71
C LYS A 350 -26.07 11.79 9.76
N ASP A 351 -26.74 12.69 9.04
CA ASP A 351 -27.86 12.35 8.15
C ASP A 351 -27.40 12.02 6.71
N ILE A 352 -26.07 11.95 6.50
CA ILE A 352 -25.42 11.77 5.20
C ILE A 352 -24.37 10.66 5.30
N GLU A 353 -24.73 9.47 4.82
CA GLU A 353 -23.85 8.30 4.80
C GLU A 353 -23.17 8.17 3.42
N ARG A 354 -21.91 7.76 3.41
CA ARG A 354 -21.16 7.51 2.17
C ARG A 354 -21.22 6.02 1.89
N MET A 355 -21.45 5.63 0.63
CA MET A 355 -21.72 4.23 0.26
C MET A 355 -20.57 3.58 -0.53
N GLY A 356 -19.53 4.35 -0.86
CA GLY A 356 -18.42 3.92 -1.72
C GLY A 356 -18.26 4.80 -2.98
N PRO A 357 -17.47 4.35 -3.98
CA PRO A 357 -17.23 5.08 -5.22
C PRO A 357 -18.36 4.91 -6.26
N TRP A 358 -18.29 5.68 -7.36
CA TRP A 358 -19.07 5.45 -8.60
C TRP A 358 -18.16 5.68 -9.82
N ALA A 359 -18.31 4.88 -10.88
CA ALA A 359 -17.44 4.96 -12.07
C ALA A 359 -18.01 5.86 -13.18
N TRP A 360 -17.15 6.60 -13.89
CA TRP A 360 -17.53 7.53 -14.97
C TRP A 360 -18.11 6.81 -16.21
N GLY A 361 -17.61 5.64 -16.56
CA GLY A 361 -18.11 4.84 -17.69
C GLY A 361 -19.28 3.93 -17.35
N ASN A 362 -19.52 3.66 -16.06
CA ASN A 362 -20.46 2.63 -15.63
C ASN A 362 -21.89 3.17 -15.43
N ASN A 363 -22.87 2.28 -15.29
CA ASN A 363 -24.29 2.58 -15.00
C ASN A 363 -24.95 3.63 -15.93
N GLY A 364 -24.39 3.83 -17.14
CA GLY A 364 -24.84 4.84 -18.11
C GLY A 364 -24.37 6.28 -17.84
N HIS A 365 -23.46 6.50 -16.89
CA HIS A 365 -22.91 7.81 -16.52
C HIS A 365 -22.28 8.57 -17.69
N GLN A 366 -21.60 7.87 -18.60
CA GLN A 366 -21.07 8.42 -19.85
C GLN A 366 -22.13 8.97 -20.82
N SER A 367 -23.42 8.79 -20.53
CA SER A 367 -24.54 9.37 -21.29
C SER A 367 -25.11 10.66 -20.70
N LEU A 368 -24.58 11.15 -19.56
CA LEU A 368 -25.11 12.31 -18.83
C LEU A 368 -24.37 13.62 -19.18
N ARG A 369 -25.13 14.69 -19.48
CA ARG A 369 -24.60 16.03 -19.85
C ARG A 369 -23.68 16.60 -18.78
N GLU A 370 -24.12 16.54 -17.52
CA GLU A 370 -23.42 17.07 -16.37
C GLU A 370 -22.10 16.34 -16.11
N LEU A 371 -22.02 15.02 -16.31
CA LEU A 371 -20.76 14.28 -16.19
C LEU A 371 -19.81 14.54 -17.36
N ARG A 372 -20.30 14.55 -18.60
CA ARG A 372 -19.49 14.94 -19.77
C ARG A 372 -18.94 16.36 -19.61
N GLY A 373 -19.74 17.28 -19.07
CA GLY A 373 -19.33 18.65 -18.77
C GLY A 373 -18.19 18.74 -17.76
N LEU A 374 -18.14 17.86 -16.75
CA LEU A 374 -17.08 17.88 -15.73
C LEU A 374 -15.67 17.66 -16.29
N TYR A 375 -15.51 17.11 -17.50
CA TYR A 375 -14.21 17.05 -18.17
C TYR A 375 -13.63 18.45 -18.40
N ILE A 376 -14.44 19.40 -18.89
CA ILE A 376 -14.04 20.81 -19.09
C ILE A 376 -13.76 21.48 -17.74
N PHE A 377 -14.51 21.14 -16.70
CA PHE A 377 -14.24 21.66 -15.36
C PHE A 377 -12.88 21.20 -14.81
N ASN A 378 -12.58 19.89 -14.88
CA ASN A 378 -11.29 19.34 -14.45
C ASN A 378 -10.14 19.92 -15.27
N MET A 379 -10.31 20.10 -16.59
CA MET A 379 -9.38 20.84 -17.43
C MET A 379 -9.20 22.29 -16.96
N TRP A 380 -10.29 23.01 -16.65
CA TRP A 380 -10.22 24.43 -16.24
C TRP A 380 -9.37 24.63 -14.98
N ILE A 381 -9.55 23.79 -13.95
CA ILE A 381 -8.76 23.83 -12.71
C ILE A 381 -7.41 23.08 -12.79
N GLY A 382 -7.17 22.33 -13.86
CA GLY A 382 -5.96 21.51 -14.03
C GLY A 382 -5.88 20.35 -13.03
N ASN A 383 -7.01 19.67 -12.79
CA ASN A 383 -7.05 18.45 -11.97
C ASN A 383 -6.60 17.26 -12.81
N ASN A 384 -5.41 16.69 -12.53
CA ASN A 384 -4.86 15.62 -13.37
C ASN A 384 -5.15 14.19 -12.82
N ASP A 385 -5.60 14.06 -11.57
CA ASP A 385 -5.94 12.78 -10.94
C ASP A 385 -7.45 12.51 -11.05
N VAL A 386 -7.94 12.29 -12.28
CA VAL A 386 -9.36 12.01 -12.52
C VAL A 386 -9.59 10.52 -12.72
N LYS A 387 -9.44 9.78 -11.62
CA LYS A 387 -9.59 8.32 -11.54
C LYS A 387 -10.97 7.83 -12.00
N GLU A 388 -11.07 6.57 -12.42
CA GLU A 388 -12.31 5.98 -12.92
C GLU A 388 -13.42 5.91 -11.86
N ALA A 389 -13.17 5.39 -10.64
CA ALA A 389 -14.15 5.50 -9.55
C ALA A 389 -13.61 6.01 -8.20
N ALA A 390 -12.32 5.80 -7.88
CA ALA A 390 -11.80 6.13 -6.54
C ALA A 390 -11.95 7.61 -6.11
N ASN A 391 -11.84 8.56 -7.06
CA ASN A 391 -12.01 10.01 -6.81
C ASN A 391 -13.48 10.49 -6.96
N ASN A 392 -14.43 9.54 -6.95
CA ASN A 392 -15.86 9.78 -6.97
C ASN A 392 -16.50 9.22 -5.69
N LYS A 393 -17.62 9.78 -5.21
CA LYS A 393 -18.37 9.22 -4.07
C LYS A 393 -19.87 9.19 -4.30
N LEU A 394 -20.44 8.02 -3.99
CA LEU A 394 -21.87 7.78 -3.86
C LEU A 394 -22.26 8.08 -2.42
N VAL A 395 -23.30 8.89 -2.25
CA VAL A 395 -23.73 9.41 -0.96
C VAL A 395 -25.24 9.27 -0.83
N ILE A 396 -25.71 8.79 0.31
CA ILE A 396 -27.14 8.74 0.61
C ILE A 396 -27.51 9.71 1.72
N ARG A 397 -28.69 10.29 1.57
CA ARG A 397 -29.40 11.00 2.62
C ARG A 397 -30.70 10.27 2.92
N ARG A 398 -30.94 9.98 4.20
CA ARG A 398 -32.23 9.45 4.64
C ARG A 398 -33.29 10.56 4.57
N LYS A 399 -34.42 10.29 3.91
CA LYS A 399 -35.59 11.18 3.89
C LYS A 399 -36.84 10.35 4.10
N ASP A 400 -37.50 10.58 5.24
CA ASP A 400 -38.62 9.77 5.72
C ASP A 400 -38.24 8.27 5.81
N ASN A 401 -38.80 7.44 4.92
CA ASN A 401 -38.55 6.00 4.81
C ASN A 401 -37.86 5.61 3.47
N ASP A 402 -37.33 6.58 2.71
CA ASP A 402 -36.54 6.35 1.49
C ASP A 402 -35.13 6.96 1.63
N TYR A 403 -34.24 6.61 0.71
CA TYR A 403 -32.91 7.21 0.59
C TYR A 403 -32.80 7.99 -0.71
N GLN A 404 -32.43 9.27 -0.60
CA GLN A 404 -32.02 10.08 -1.73
C GLN A 404 -30.55 9.83 -2.01
N ILE A 405 -30.24 9.40 -3.23
CA ILE A 405 -28.88 9.17 -3.70
C ILE A 405 -28.36 10.46 -4.35
N PHE A 406 -27.14 10.83 -3.98
CA PHE A 406 -26.35 11.91 -4.56
C PHE A 406 -24.99 11.36 -5.00
N GLN A 407 -24.41 11.95 -6.02
CA GLN A 407 -23.15 11.52 -6.62
C GLN A 407 -22.30 12.77 -6.88
N TYR A 408 -21.05 12.77 -6.45
CA TYR A 408 -20.12 13.85 -6.80
C TYR A 408 -18.68 13.37 -6.91
N VAL A 409 -17.86 14.20 -7.54
CA VAL A 409 -16.40 14.07 -7.59
C VAL A 409 -15.84 14.68 -6.30
N HIS A 410 -14.96 13.94 -5.62
CA HIS A 410 -14.28 14.40 -4.40
C HIS A 410 -12.77 14.46 -4.64
N ASP A 411 -11.97 14.77 -3.61
CA ASP A 411 -10.49 14.77 -3.69
C ASP A 411 -9.95 15.57 -4.90
N LEU A 412 -10.61 16.70 -5.21
CA LEU A 412 -10.16 17.69 -6.20
C LEU A 412 -8.86 18.42 -5.77
N GLY A 413 -8.19 17.87 -4.75
CA GLY A 413 -6.90 18.29 -4.28
C GLY A 413 -5.83 18.28 -5.36
N PHE A 414 -5.85 17.32 -6.30
CA PHE A 414 -4.84 17.23 -7.37
C PHE A 414 -4.96 18.28 -8.48
N SER A 415 -5.45 19.47 -8.15
CA SER A 415 -5.68 20.62 -9.02
C SER A 415 -4.61 21.70 -8.88
N PHE A 416 -4.70 22.72 -9.73
CA PHE A 416 -3.87 23.92 -9.70
C PHE A 416 -2.36 23.66 -9.86
N GLY A 417 -2.03 22.78 -10.79
CA GLY A 417 -0.66 22.54 -11.25
C GLY A 417 -0.64 22.08 -12.71
N ARG A 418 0.40 21.34 -13.11
CA ARG A 418 0.55 20.77 -14.45
C ARG A 418 0.83 19.26 -14.43
N PHE A 419 1.69 18.81 -13.53
CA PHE A 419 1.99 17.41 -13.25
C PHE A 419 1.93 17.07 -11.75
N SER A 420 1.84 18.05 -10.85
CA SER A 420 1.54 17.79 -9.44
C SER A 420 0.67 18.88 -8.82
N HIS A 421 0.03 18.54 -7.71
CA HIS A 421 -0.92 19.37 -7.00
C HIS A 421 -0.31 20.66 -6.42
N GLU A 422 -1.11 21.73 -6.34
CA GLU A 422 -0.74 22.99 -5.67
C GLU A 422 0.60 23.55 -6.15
N ARG A 423 0.74 23.71 -7.46
CA ARG A 423 1.95 24.22 -8.12
C ARG A 423 1.64 25.49 -8.90
N PRO A 424 1.47 26.63 -8.20
CA PRO A 424 1.08 27.90 -8.81
C PRO A 424 2.05 28.40 -9.88
N GLY A 425 3.34 28.06 -9.80
CA GLY A 425 4.31 28.34 -10.85
C GLY A 425 3.94 27.66 -12.17
N ASP A 426 3.72 26.34 -12.12
CA ASP A 426 3.55 25.48 -13.29
C ASP A 426 2.10 25.38 -13.79
N PHE A 427 1.10 25.68 -12.96
CA PHE A 427 -0.31 25.80 -13.38
C PHE A 427 -0.40 26.69 -14.63
N PRO A 428 -0.77 26.16 -15.81
CA PRO A 428 -0.48 26.87 -17.04
C PRO A 428 -1.44 28.05 -17.24
N TRP A 429 -0.89 29.20 -17.64
CA TRP A 429 -1.70 30.36 -18.05
C TRP A 429 -2.68 29.98 -19.18
N ASN A 430 -2.19 29.28 -20.20
CA ASN A 430 -2.99 28.87 -21.34
C ASN A 430 -3.53 27.43 -21.13
N LEU A 431 -4.85 27.28 -21.18
CA LEU A 431 -5.54 25.98 -21.24
C LEU A 431 -5.76 25.54 -22.69
N VAL A 432 -6.22 26.42 -23.56
CA VAL A 432 -6.42 26.08 -24.98
C VAL A 432 -5.06 26.16 -25.69
N GLN A 433 -4.69 25.11 -26.41
CA GLN A 433 -3.45 25.04 -27.19
C GLN A 433 -3.66 25.59 -28.60
N THR A 434 -4.70 25.10 -29.27
CA THR A 434 -5.16 25.54 -30.59
C THR A 434 -6.67 25.33 -30.69
N TYR A 435 -7.35 26.15 -31.48
CA TYR A 435 -8.73 25.91 -31.89
C TYR A 435 -8.95 26.46 -33.31
N ASP A 436 -9.86 25.83 -34.04
CA ASP A 436 -10.31 26.26 -35.37
C ASP A 436 -11.80 25.95 -35.57
N GLU A 437 -12.28 26.07 -36.82
CA GLU A 437 -13.68 25.78 -37.18
C GLU A 437 -14.09 24.32 -36.93
N ASN A 438 -13.13 23.38 -36.86
CA ASN A 438 -13.38 21.94 -36.79
C ASN A 438 -13.15 21.38 -35.38
N HIS A 439 -12.19 21.91 -34.61
CA HIS A 439 -11.79 21.33 -33.31
C HIS A 439 -11.19 22.33 -32.31
N ILE A 440 -11.16 21.92 -31.04
CA ILE A 440 -10.42 22.56 -29.95
C ILE A 440 -9.44 21.53 -29.38
N ASN A 441 -8.16 21.89 -29.23
CA ASN A 441 -7.14 21.10 -28.54
C ASN A 441 -6.75 21.75 -27.21
N PHE A 442 -6.78 20.97 -26.12
CA PHE A 442 -6.49 21.43 -24.76
C PHE A 442 -5.09 21.01 -24.30
N LYS A 443 -4.36 21.96 -23.73
CA LYS A 443 -3.09 21.74 -23.03
C LYS A 443 -3.37 21.23 -21.60
N TYR A 444 -3.71 19.96 -21.52
CA TYR A 444 -4.05 19.24 -20.29
C TYR A 444 -3.26 17.91 -20.25
N TYR A 445 -3.04 17.36 -19.07
CA TYR A 445 -2.13 16.22 -18.85
C TYR A 445 -2.77 15.19 -17.91
N GLY A 446 -3.61 14.31 -18.46
CA GLY A 446 -4.18 13.21 -17.69
C GLY A 446 -3.13 12.13 -17.34
N PHE A 447 -3.20 11.58 -16.13
CA PHE A 447 -2.34 10.45 -15.71
C PHE A 447 -3.00 9.08 -15.85
N GLN A 448 -4.31 9.05 -16.06
CA GLN A 448 -5.12 7.84 -16.09
C GLN A 448 -6.12 7.95 -17.23
N GLU A 449 -6.37 6.82 -17.89
CA GLU A 449 -7.48 6.72 -18.82
C GLU A 449 -8.80 6.81 -18.04
N ASN A 450 -9.69 7.68 -18.48
CA ASN A 450 -11.01 7.87 -17.90
C ASN A 450 -12.06 7.63 -18.98
N SER A 451 -12.86 6.59 -18.80
CA SER A 451 -13.76 6.09 -19.84
C SER A 451 -14.89 7.07 -20.16
N GLY A 452 -15.42 7.77 -19.16
CA GLY A 452 -16.51 8.74 -19.33
C GLY A 452 -16.14 9.97 -20.16
N PHE A 453 -14.85 10.31 -20.25
CA PHE A 453 -14.38 11.47 -21.02
C PHE A 453 -14.18 11.20 -22.51
N THR A 454 -14.23 9.94 -22.93
CA THR A 454 -14.14 9.58 -24.36
C THR A 454 -15.39 9.96 -25.19
N HIS A 455 -16.42 10.50 -24.53
CA HIS A 455 -17.72 10.81 -25.14
C HIS A 455 -18.17 12.28 -24.99
N VAL A 456 -17.28 13.16 -24.55
CA VAL A 456 -17.58 14.59 -24.44
C VAL A 456 -17.72 15.21 -25.83
N THR A 457 -18.88 15.78 -26.11
CA THR A 457 -19.17 16.47 -27.38
C THR A 457 -18.90 17.97 -27.26
N TYR A 458 -18.81 18.67 -28.40
CA TYR A 458 -18.78 20.13 -28.43
C TYR A 458 -19.92 20.75 -27.62
N ASP A 459 -21.13 20.20 -27.75
CA ASP A 459 -22.32 20.74 -27.08
C ASP A 459 -22.26 20.54 -25.55
N ASP A 460 -21.62 19.47 -25.08
CA ASP A 460 -21.40 19.23 -23.64
C ASP A 460 -20.34 20.19 -23.08
N GLY A 461 -19.25 20.41 -23.83
CA GLY A 461 -18.17 21.32 -23.45
C GLY A 461 -18.59 22.80 -23.48
N ARG A 462 -19.38 23.20 -24.48
CA ARG A 462 -19.97 24.54 -24.61
C ARG A 462 -20.96 24.81 -23.48
N TRP A 463 -21.79 23.83 -23.10
CA TRP A 463 -22.68 23.92 -21.94
C TRP A 463 -21.93 24.16 -20.63
N MET A 464 -20.87 23.38 -20.33
CA MET A 464 -20.06 23.60 -19.13
C MET A 464 -19.37 24.97 -19.18
N THR A 465 -18.81 25.34 -20.34
CA THR A 465 -18.16 26.64 -20.52
C THR A 465 -19.12 27.79 -20.22
N ARG A 466 -20.40 27.72 -20.61
CA ARG A 466 -21.41 28.71 -20.19
C ARG A 466 -21.63 28.78 -18.69
N LYS A 467 -21.51 27.68 -17.95
CA LYS A 467 -21.63 27.70 -16.48
C LYS A 467 -20.41 28.42 -15.88
N ILE A 468 -19.20 28.08 -16.33
CA ILE A 468 -17.94 28.72 -15.93
C ILE A 468 -17.94 30.22 -16.29
N ALA A 469 -18.45 30.58 -17.48
CA ALA A 469 -18.48 31.95 -17.99
C ALA A 469 -19.44 32.87 -17.20
N GLN A 470 -20.46 32.32 -16.53
CA GLN A 470 -21.33 33.08 -15.62
C GLN A 470 -20.62 33.54 -14.33
N MET A 471 -19.49 32.91 -13.97
CA MET A 471 -18.74 33.32 -12.78
C MET A 471 -18.03 34.66 -13.01
N SER A 472 -18.25 35.58 -12.08
CA SER A 472 -17.57 36.87 -11.99
C SER A 472 -16.16 36.74 -11.41
N ARG A 473 -15.32 37.76 -11.64
CA ARG A 473 -14.00 37.89 -11.00
C ARG A 473 -14.08 37.80 -9.47
N THR A 474 -15.12 38.39 -8.86
CA THR A 474 -15.32 38.35 -7.41
C THR A 474 -15.54 36.93 -6.92
N GLN A 475 -16.42 36.16 -7.56
CA GLN A 475 -16.70 34.77 -7.18
C GLN A 475 -15.46 33.85 -7.36
N ILE A 476 -14.68 34.03 -8.43
CA ILE A 476 -13.41 33.30 -8.62
C ILE A 476 -12.41 33.68 -7.51
N LYS A 477 -12.35 34.97 -7.12
CA LYS A 477 -11.51 35.45 -6.02
C LYS A 477 -11.96 34.89 -4.67
N ASP A 478 -13.26 34.89 -4.38
CA ASP A 478 -13.81 34.33 -3.13
C ASP A 478 -13.51 32.83 -2.99
N ALA A 479 -13.65 32.05 -4.08
CA ALA A 479 -13.29 30.63 -4.08
C ALA A 479 -11.79 30.40 -3.79
N VAL A 480 -10.92 31.21 -4.37
CA VAL A 480 -9.46 31.14 -4.12
C VAL A 480 -9.12 31.61 -2.70
N GLU A 481 -9.70 32.70 -2.21
CA GLU A 481 -9.52 33.16 -0.82
C GLU A 481 -9.90 32.08 0.20
N MET A 482 -11.02 31.38 -0.03
CA MET A 482 -11.48 30.31 0.85
C MET A 482 -10.46 29.19 0.99
N GLY A 483 -9.71 28.88 -0.06
CA GLY A 483 -8.63 27.89 -0.04
C GLY A 483 -7.50 28.20 0.96
N GLY A 484 -7.35 29.45 1.41
CA GLY A 484 -6.34 29.80 2.39
C GLY A 484 -4.91 29.83 1.86
N TRP A 485 -4.70 29.95 0.54
CA TRP A 485 -3.37 30.14 -0.04
C TRP A 485 -2.69 31.42 0.48
N PRO A 486 -1.35 31.54 0.38
CA PRO A 486 -0.66 32.82 0.54
C PRO A 486 -1.24 33.91 -0.39
N ASP A 487 -1.42 35.15 0.07
CA ASP A 487 -2.01 36.24 -0.72
C ASP A 487 -1.38 36.45 -2.12
N PRO A 488 -0.04 36.40 -2.30
CA PRO A 488 0.56 36.45 -3.63
C PRO A 488 0.13 35.30 -4.56
N VAL A 489 0.00 34.09 -3.99
CA VAL A 489 -0.46 32.89 -4.70
C VAL A 489 -1.95 33.02 -5.06
N GLN A 490 -2.79 33.56 -4.16
CA GLN A 490 -4.20 33.83 -4.45
C GLN A 490 -4.36 34.75 -5.67
N LYS A 491 -3.65 35.89 -5.66
CA LYS A 491 -3.66 36.87 -6.75
C LYS A 491 -3.28 36.22 -8.08
N LEU A 492 -2.19 35.44 -8.11
CA LEU A 492 -1.74 34.73 -9.31
C LEU A 492 -2.78 33.72 -9.84
N TYR A 493 -3.44 32.95 -8.95
CA TYR A 493 -4.47 32.00 -9.38
C TYR A 493 -5.73 32.67 -9.92
N VAL A 494 -6.16 33.80 -9.34
CA VAL A 494 -7.32 34.55 -9.87
C VAL A 494 -7.07 34.98 -11.31
N GLU A 495 -5.90 35.56 -11.61
CA GLU A 495 -5.55 35.95 -12.98
C GLU A 495 -5.45 34.75 -13.92
N LYS A 496 -4.83 33.64 -13.49
CA LYS A 496 -4.72 32.40 -14.28
C LYS A 496 -6.07 31.76 -14.57
N LEU A 497 -6.96 31.65 -13.58
CA LEU A 497 -8.29 31.06 -13.74
C LEU A 497 -9.18 31.91 -14.65
N ILE A 498 -9.11 33.23 -14.55
CA ILE A 498 -9.83 34.14 -15.44
C ILE A 498 -9.27 34.05 -16.87
N ASN A 499 -7.95 33.99 -17.05
CA ASN A 499 -7.35 33.77 -18.39
C ASN A 499 -7.83 32.45 -19.02
N ARG A 500 -7.88 31.36 -18.24
CA ARG A 500 -8.36 30.05 -18.70
C ARG A 500 -9.88 30.06 -18.97
N ARG A 501 -10.68 30.78 -18.18
CA ARG A 501 -12.12 31.03 -18.45
C ARG A 501 -12.28 31.73 -19.79
N ASN A 502 -11.58 32.84 -20.02
CA ASN A 502 -11.70 33.64 -21.23
C ASN A 502 -11.33 32.81 -22.48
N GLN A 503 -10.27 32.01 -22.41
CA GLN A 503 -9.89 31.09 -23.50
C GLN A 503 -10.95 30.02 -23.79
N LEU A 504 -11.71 29.56 -22.78
CA LEU A 504 -12.85 28.68 -23.02
C LEU A 504 -14.00 29.44 -23.71
N VAL A 505 -14.30 30.67 -23.28
CA VAL A 505 -15.31 31.53 -23.92
C VAL A 505 -15.00 31.75 -25.40
N GLU A 506 -13.74 32.08 -25.73
CA GLU A 506 -13.25 32.25 -27.09
C GLU A 506 -13.28 30.93 -27.89
N ALA A 507 -12.77 29.82 -27.34
CA ALA A 507 -12.67 28.56 -28.09
C ALA A 507 -14.03 27.92 -28.39
N PHE A 508 -15.03 28.12 -27.53
CA PHE A 508 -16.40 27.61 -27.67
C PHE A 508 -17.37 28.63 -28.32
N ASP A 509 -16.87 29.70 -28.94
CA ASP A 509 -17.68 30.70 -29.66
C ASP A 509 -18.80 31.28 -28.76
N LEU A 510 -18.40 31.94 -27.67
CA LEU A 510 -19.28 32.47 -26.61
C LEU A 510 -19.04 33.95 -26.28
N GLU A 511 -18.17 34.67 -27.01
CA GLU A 511 -17.87 36.09 -26.76
C GLU A 511 -19.10 36.99 -26.92
N ASP A 512 -20.03 36.64 -27.80
CA ASP A 512 -21.32 37.35 -27.98
C ASP A 512 -22.29 37.14 -26.80
N GLU A 513 -22.06 36.11 -25.97
CA GLU A 513 -22.90 35.77 -24.81
C GLU A 513 -22.30 36.23 -23.48
N PHE A 514 -20.96 36.27 -23.37
CA PHE A 514 -20.24 36.52 -22.11
C PHE A 514 -19.06 37.47 -22.29
N GLU A 515 -18.96 38.45 -21.39
CA GLU A 515 -17.83 39.37 -21.34
C GLU A 515 -16.50 38.66 -21.04
N ILE A 516 -15.47 39.02 -21.80
CA ILE A 516 -14.07 38.70 -21.54
C ILE A 516 -13.60 39.56 -20.36
N LEU A 517 -13.39 38.93 -19.20
CA LEU A 517 -12.97 39.62 -17.99
C LEU A 517 -11.52 40.10 -18.13
N SER A 518 -11.19 41.25 -17.55
CA SER A 518 -9.81 41.74 -17.53
C SER A 518 -8.87 40.77 -16.79
N VAL A 519 -7.66 40.60 -17.32
CA VAL A 519 -6.58 39.74 -16.79
C VAL A 519 -5.29 40.55 -16.76
N ASP A 520 -4.59 40.52 -15.62
CA ASP A 520 -3.20 40.96 -15.53
C ASP A 520 -2.25 39.76 -15.62
N ARG A 521 -1.72 39.52 -16.83
CA ARG A 521 -0.74 38.44 -17.07
C ARG A 521 0.65 38.75 -16.50
N ASN A 522 0.93 40.02 -16.21
CA ASN A 522 2.23 40.53 -15.80
C ASN A 522 2.21 40.94 -14.31
N ILE A 523 1.22 40.44 -13.57
CA ILE A 523 0.97 40.78 -12.17
C ILE A 523 2.25 40.63 -11.33
N THR A 524 2.51 41.66 -10.54
CA THR A 524 3.69 41.75 -9.65
C THR A 524 3.23 42.21 -8.28
N THR A 525 3.54 41.44 -7.24
CA THR A 525 3.16 41.76 -5.85
C THR A 525 4.14 42.72 -5.19
N GLU A 526 3.72 43.38 -4.12
CA GLU A 526 4.54 44.41 -3.45
C GLU A 526 5.87 43.84 -2.92
N GLY A 527 5.87 42.62 -2.38
CA GLY A 527 7.08 41.90 -1.97
C GLY A 527 7.80 41.14 -3.10
N ARG A 528 7.28 41.18 -4.33
CA ARG A 528 7.77 40.45 -5.52
C ARG A 528 7.84 38.93 -5.37
N GLU A 529 7.05 38.37 -4.47
CA GLU A 529 6.82 36.93 -4.35
C GLU A 529 6.23 36.38 -5.66
N VAL A 530 5.44 37.21 -6.36
CA VAL A 530 5.09 37.06 -7.78
C VAL A 530 5.63 38.28 -8.53
N GLU A 531 6.27 38.05 -9.68
CA GLU A 531 6.87 39.08 -10.54
C GLU A 531 6.63 38.69 -12.01
N ASP A 532 6.07 39.62 -12.79
CA ASP A 532 5.71 39.41 -14.21
C ASP A 532 4.88 38.13 -14.44
N GLY A 533 3.92 37.84 -13.55
CA GLY A 533 3.08 36.64 -13.62
C GLY A 533 3.80 35.32 -13.29
N HIS A 534 5.02 35.38 -12.74
CA HIS A 534 5.80 34.22 -12.29
C HIS A 534 6.00 34.23 -10.77
N LEU A 535 5.70 33.11 -10.11
CA LEU A 535 6.02 32.93 -8.70
C LEU A 535 7.54 32.80 -8.51
N ARG A 536 8.11 33.62 -7.62
CA ARG A 536 9.52 33.66 -7.23
C ARG A 536 9.77 32.96 -5.88
N GLN A 537 8.80 32.99 -4.98
CA GLN A 537 8.90 32.40 -3.64
C GLN A 537 8.03 31.16 -3.51
N GLY A 538 8.64 30.01 -3.19
CA GLY A 538 7.93 28.73 -3.01
C GLY A 538 7.54 28.40 -1.57
N LEU A 539 8.20 28.98 -0.57
CA LEU A 539 7.93 28.72 0.85
C LEU A 539 7.33 29.96 1.50
N PHE A 540 6.25 29.79 2.26
CA PHE A 540 5.55 30.87 2.95
C PHE A 540 5.40 30.54 4.43
N GLU A 541 5.62 31.53 5.30
CA GLU A 541 5.43 31.37 6.74
C GLU A 541 3.97 31.03 7.07
N GLY A 542 3.75 30.20 8.09
CA GLY A 542 2.41 29.74 8.47
C GLY A 542 1.86 28.57 7.64
N HIS A 543 2.48 28.23 6.51
CA HIS A 543 2.10 27.06 5.71
C HIS A 543 3.04 25.86 5.95
N SER A 544 2.53 24.66 5.71
CA SER A 544 3.26 23.38 5.67
C SER A 544 3.60 22.98 4.23
N GLN A 545 2.79 23.42 3.26
CA GLN A 545 3.01 23.15 1.84
C GLN A 545 4.08 24.05 1.22
N GLU A 546 4.93 23.46 0.40
CA GLU A 546 5.81 24.18 -0.55
C GLU A 546 5.05 24.40 -1.86
N PHE A 547 4.97 25.65 -2.33
CA PHE A 547 4.29 26.09 -3.56
C PHE A 547 5.27 26.41 -4.72
N GLY A 548 6.54 26.01 -4.60
CA GLY A 548 7.60 26.18 -5.62
C GLY A 548 7.33 25.40 -6.93
N SER A 549 8.32 25.26 -7.81
CA SER A 549 8.08 24.60 -9.11
C SER A 549 7.97 23.07 -9.02
N GLU A 550 7.29 22.48 -9.99
CA GLU A 550 7.21 21.02 -10.19
C GLU A 550 8.56 20.42 -10.49
N ILE A 551 9.37 21.11 -11.30
CA ILE A 551 10.75 20.72 -11.57
C ILE A 551 11.53 20.72 -10.25
N THR A 552 11.33 21.72 -9.38
CA THR A 552 11.93 21.70 -8.03
C THR A 552 11.49 20.48 -7.24
N LYS A 553 10.27 19.94 -7.45
CA LYS A 553 9.70 18.78 -6.73
C LYS A 553 10.11 17.41 -7.30
N VAL A 554 10.13 17.24 -8.62
CA VAL A 554 10.67 16.03 -9.30
C VAL A 554 12.18 15.97 -9.14
N LEU A 555 12.83 17.13 -9.30
CA LEU A 555 14.19 17.30 -8.84
C LEU A 555 14.27 17.53 -7.33
N LYS A 556 13.24 17.36 -6.47
CA LYS A 556 13.44 17.54 -5.01
C LYS A 556 14.16 16.35 -4.43
N PRO A 557 13.76 15.09 -4.71
CA PRO A 557 14.66 13.96 -4.56
C PRO A 557 16.03 14.26 -5.17
N ILE A 558 16.14 14.79 -6.40
CA ILE A 558 17.45 15.09 -7.02
C ILE A 558 18.14 16.35 -6.45
N TYR A 559 17.51 17.22 -5.64
CA TYR A 559 18.03 18.55 -5.25
C TYR A 559 18.13 18.75 -3.75
N GLU A 560 17.31 18.06 -2.97
CA GLU A 560 17.74 17.53 -1.68
C GLU A 560 18.86 16.52 -1.93
N ASN A 561 18.78 15.65 -2.94
CA ASN A 561 19.96 14.95 -3.50
C ASN A 561 20.88 15.84 -4.36
N MET A 562 20.77 17.18 -4.46
CA MET A 562 21.82 18.09 -5.00
C MET A 562 22.38 19.02 -3.94
N ASN A 563 21.73 19.18 -2.80
CA ASN A 563 22.44 19.39 -1.54
C ASN A 563 23.10 18.09 -1.09
N TYR A 564 22.61 16.91 -1.53
CA TYR A 564 23.30 15.62 -1.50
C TYR A 564 24.08 15.28 -2.78
N ILE A 565 24.13 16.11 -3.84
CA ILE A 565 25.11 16.04 -4.99
C ILE A 565 26.02 17.30 -5.00
N ALA A 566 25.86 18.17 -4.01
CA ALA A 566 26.85 19.15 -3.55
C ALA A 566 27.50 18.66 -2.24
N ALA A 567 26.73 18.03 -1.34
CA ALA A 567 27.29 17.16 -0.31
C ALA A 567 27.81 15.85 -0.92
N GLN A 568 27.18 15.19 -1.91
CA GLN A 568 27.84 14.36 -2.95
C GLN A 568 28.32 15.19 -4.15
N GLY A 569 28.85 16.38 -3.87
CA GLY A 569 29.79 17.11 -4.73
C GLY A 569 31.15 17.07 -4.06
N MET A 570 31.18 17.45 -2.78
CA MET A 570 32.23 17.07 -1.82
C MET A 570 32.30 15.57 -1.60
N ILE A 571 31.20 14.87 -1.75
CA ILE A 571 31.13 13.43 -1.75
C ILE A 571 31.03 12.90 -3.19
N ASN A 572 30.86 13.65 -4.29
CA ASN A 572 31.32 13.08 -5.60
C ASN A 572 32.85 12.97 -5.62
N LEU A 573 33.51 13.80 -4.80
CA LEU A 573 34.91 13.65 -4.40
C LEU A 573 35.16 12.52 -3.36
N VAL A 574 34.13 11.82 -2.85
CA VAL A 574 34.15 10.75 -1.81
C VAL A 574 33.17 9.54 -2.10
N SER A 575 32.46 9.48 -3.25
CA SER A 575 31.41 8.52 -3.68
C SER A 575 31.39 8.26 -5.19
N THR A 576 32.27 8.93 -5.96
CA THR A 576 33.08 8.14 -6.94
C THR A 576 33.85 7.01 -6.26
N PHE A 577 33.84 7.03 -4.93
CA PHE A 577 34.23 6.02 -3.97
C PHE A 577 33.05 5.50 -3.11
N ASP A 578 31.95 5.00 -3.70
CA ASP A 578 31.13 3.94 -3.02
C ASP A 578 32.03 2.78 -2.55
N THR A 579 33.17 2.66 -3.25
CA THR A 579 34.37 1.92 -2.91
C THR A 579 35.57 2.87 -2.91
N ALA A 580 36.08 3.30 -1.75
CA ALA A 580 37.31 4.11 -1.68
C ALA A 580 38.56 3.25 -1.85
N VAL A 581 38.89 2.93 -3.11
CA VAL A 581 40.04 2.12 -3.53
C VAL A 581 41.34 2.93 -3.47
N ILE A 582 42.25 2.56 -2.56
CA ILE A 582 43.65 3.01 -2.58
C ILE A 582 44.48 1.90 -3.23
N ASP A 583 44.96 2.12 -4.46
CA ASP A 583 45.75 1.15 -5.24
C ASP A 583 47.21 1.09 -4.73
N SER A 584 47.85 -0.07 -4.88
CA SER A 584 49.24 -0.29 -4.55
C SER A 584 50.21 0.69 -5.21
N ARG A 585 49.85 1.22 -6.39
CA ARG A 585 50.59 2.27 -7.12
C ARG A 585 50.59 3.61 -6.40
N ASP A 586 49.49 3.97 -5.73
CA ASP A 586 49.39 5.20 -4.92
C ASP A 586 50.13 5.05 -3.58
N LEU A 587 50.34 3.81 -3.13
CA LEU A 587 51.16 3.44 -1.98
C LEU A 587 52.65 3.20 -2.32
N GLY A 588 53.05 3.33 -3.59
CA GLY A 588 54.44 3.23 -4.05
C GLY A 588 54.98 1.83 -4.32
N TYR A 589 54.10 0.83 -4.53
CA TYR A 589 54.46 -0.55 -4.85
C TYR A 589 54.31 -0.88 -6.35
N ASP A 590 54.97 -1.96 -6.79
CA ASP A 590 55.00 -2.36 -8.20
C ASP A 590 53.71 -3.10 -8.64
N SER A 591 53.26 -2.80 -9.85
CA SER A 591 51.96 -3.13 -10.46
C SER A 591 51.58 -4.62 -10.56
N ALA A 592 52.48 -5.53 -10.18
CA ALA A 592 52.27 -6.98 -10.21
C ALA A 592 51.55 -7.52 -8.96
N VAL A 593 51.45 -6.74 -7.88
CA VAL A 593 50.74 -7.09 -6.65
C VAL A 593 49.83 -5.93 -6.27
N LEU A 594 48.51 -6.15 -6.38
CA LEU A 594 47.51 -5.18 -5.95
C LEU A 594 47.24 -5.38 -4.46
N ALA A 595 47.89 -4.59 -3.62
CA ALA A 595 47.41 -4.30 -2.27
C ALA A 595 46.41 -3.15 -2.36
N GLU A 596 45.20 -3.36 -1.86
CA GLU A 596 44.08 -2.43 -1.94
C GLU A 596 43.50 -2.20 -0.55
N VAL A 597 43.23 -0.94 -0.19
CA VAL A 597 42.30 -0.64 0.90
C VAL A 597 41.03 -0.11 0.26
N GLU A 598 39.89 -0.68 0.63
CA GLU A 598 38.57 -0.35 0.11
C GLU A 598 37.66 0.03 1.28
N PHE A 599 37.11 1.25 1.27
CA PHE A 599 36.08 1.66 2.23
C PHE A 599 34.75 1.71 1.51
N ASN A 600 33.76 1.01 2.07
CA ASN A 600 32.37 1.09 1.65
C ASN A 600 31.55 1.58 2.85
N VAL A 601 30.72 2.60 2.63
CA VAL A 601 29.88 3.19 3.67
C VAL A 601 28.46 3.26 3.14
N ASP A 602 27.52 2.74 3.90
CA ASP A 602 26.11 2.62 3.52
C ASP A 602 25.23 3.04 4.72
N ARG A 603 24.00 3.46 4.43
CA ARG A 603 23.00 3.86 5.43
C ARG A 603 21.64 3.37 4.97
N GLU A 604 21.15 2.32 5.61
CA GLU A 604 19.76 1.90 5.49
C GLU A 604 18.93 2.68 6.52
N ILE A 605 17.81 3.25 6.10
CA ILE A 605 16.83 3.89 6.99
C ILE A 605 15.51 3.18 6.78
N ARG A 606 14.99 2.55 7.83
CA ARG A 606 13.61 2.08 7.87
C ARG A 606 12.83 2.84 8.91
N ARG A 607 11.50 2.77 8.83
CA ARG A 607 10.63 3.25 9.89
C ARG A 607 10.63 2.21 11.01
N ASN A 608 10.54 2.65 12.25
CA ASN A 608 10.37 1.73 13.38
C ASN A 608 8.88 1.36 13.47
N GLU A 609 8.54 0.09 13.28
CA GLU A 609 7.17 -0.37 13.56
C GLU A 609 6.93 -0.56 15.07
N MET A 610 8.01 -0.84 15.82
CA MET A 610 8.02 -1.03 17.27
C MET A 610 8.41 0.25 18.03
N VAL A 611 7.71 1.36 17.77
CA VAL A 611 7.94 2.66 18.45
C VAL A 611 7.68 2.55 19.97
N GLN A 612 8.74 2.73 20.78
CA GLN A 612 8.70 2.70 22.25
C GLN A 612 8.81 4.11 22.89
N GLY A 613 9.21 5.14 22.14
CA GLY A 613 9.45 6.51 22.62
C GLY A 613 9.02 7.63 21.66
N ASN A 614 9.21 8.88 22.05
CA ASN A 614 8.82 10.03 21.18
C ASN A 614 9.80 10.28 20.02
N ASP A 615 10.98 9.66 20.10
CA ASP A 615 12.19 9.97 19.33
C ASP A 615 12.78 8.73 18.61
N ASP A 616 12.01 7.64 18.49
CA ASP A 616 12.38 6.41 17.78
C ASP A 616 11.42 6.08 16.63
N ASN A 617 11.00 7.09 15.86
CA ASN A 617 10.17 6.94 14.66
C ASN A 617 10.82 6.09 13.55
N TYR A 618 12.15 6.16 13.44
CA TYR A 618 12.95 5.51 12.41
C TYR A 618 14.07 4.70 13.04
N ILE A 619 14.44 3.59 12.41
CA ILE A 619 15.65 2.82 12.72
C ILE A 619 16.65 3.10 11.60
N VAL A 620 17.84 3.54 11.97
CA VAL A 620 18.94 3.81 11.05
C VAL A 620 20.01 2.76 11.25
N MET A 621 20.47 2.13 10.18
CA MET A 621 21.64 1.25 10.18
C MET A 621 22.78 1.90 9.40
N ASP A 622 23.71 2.53 10.11
CA ASP A 622 24.99 3.00 9.56
C ASP A 622 25.92 1.80 9.37
N THR A 623 26.28 1.45 8.14
CA THR A 623 27.28 0.41 7.82
C THR A 623 28.59 1.03 7.34
N LEU A 624 29.71 0.67 7.95
CA LEU A 624 31.06 0.96 7.47
C LEU A 624 31.83 -0.35 7.31
N LYS A 625 32.12 -0.74 6.07
CA LYS A 625 32.93 -1.91 5.74
C LYS A 625 34.29 -1.48 5.20
N VAL A 626 35.34 -1.75 5.96
CA VAL A 626 36.74 -1.53 5.54
C VAL A 626 37.32 -2.86 5.07
N ARG A 627 37.81 -2.92 3.84
CA ARG A 627 38.44 -4.10 3.22
C ARG A 627 39.92 -3.83 2.92
N PHE A 628 40.71 -4.88 3.00
CA PHE A 628 42.16 -4.91 2.75
C PHE A 628 42.45 -6.06 1.79
N GLY A 629 42.35 -5.76 0.49
CA GLY A 629 42.51 -6.70 -0.62
C GLY A 629 43.97 -6.97 -0.97
N ILE A 630 44.28 -8.22 -1.30
CA ILE A 630 45.49 -8.61 -2.04
C ILE A 630 45.04 -9.39 -3.28
N GLY A 631 45.38 -8.87 -4.47
CA GLY A 631 44.95 -9.42 -5.76
C GLY A 631 46.10 -9.71 -6.73
N ALA A 632 45.92 -10.75 -7.55
CA ALA A 632 46.85 -11.13 -8.62
C ALA A 632 46.11 -11.73 -9.83
N GLY A 633 46.50 -11.33 -11.05
CA GLY A 633 45.95 -11.88 -12.30
C GLY A 633 46.03 -10.94 -13.51
N LEU A 634 46.10 -11.53 -14.71
CA LEU A 634 46.31 -10.82 -15.98
C LEU A 634 45.05 -10.66 -16.86
N VAL A 635 44.04 -11.53 -16.71
CA VAL A 635 42.81 -11.56 -17.54
C VAL A 635 41.60 -11.91 -16.68
N VAL A 636 41.74 -12.94 -15.85
CA VAL A 636 40.94 -13.16 -14.65
C VAL A 636 41.80 -12.72 -13.46
N ARG A 637 41.25 -11.93 -12.54
CA ARG A 637 41.89 -11.57 -11.28
C ARG A 637 41.15 -12.24 -10.13
N GLY A 638 41.91 -12.85 -9.22
CA GLY A 638 41.41 -13.21 -7.89
C GLY A 638 41.88 -12.16 -6.88
N LYS A 639 40.95 -11.61 -6.10
CA LYS A 639 41.21 -10.68 -4.99
C LYS A 639 40.76 -11.36 -3.70
N LEU A 640 41.66 -11.49 -2.72
CA LEU A 640 41.32 -11.94 -1.36
C LEU A 640 41.46 -10.76 -0.42
N SER A 641 40.36 -10.37 0.22
CA SER A 641 40.29 -9.20 1.09
C SER A 641 39.99 -9.60 2.52
N TYR A 642 40.82 -9.19 3.49
CA TYR A 642 40.35 -9.11 4.88
C TYR A 642 39.35 -7.97 4.99
N TYR A 643 38.21 -8.15 5.66
CA TYR A 643 37.28 -7.05 5.92
C TYR A 643 36.95 -6.92 7.41
N LYS A 644 36.63 -5.70 7.81
CA LYS A 644 36.00 -5.37 9.08
C LYS A 644 34.82 -4.44 8.83
N GLU A 645 33.64 -4.91 9.18
CA GLU A 645 32.36 -4.24 9.04
C GLU A 645 31.87 -3.78 10.42
N TYR A 646 31.41 -2.54 10.48
CA TYR A 646 30.77 -1.94 11.64
C TYR A 646 29.38 -1.52 11.21
N LYS A 647 28.34 -2.15 11.76
CA LYS A 647 26.97 -1.65 11.67
C LYS A 647 26.61 -0.98 13.00
N LEU A 648 25.98 0.19 12.95
CA LEU A 648 25.38 0.86 14.10
C LEU A 648 23.90 1.04 13.77
N LEU A 649 23.05 0.24 14.41
CA LEU A 649 21.60 0.41 14.38
C LEU A 649 21.21 1.32 15.53
N TYR A 650 20.38 2.33 15.28
CA TYR A 650 19.92 3.26 16.31
C TYR A 650 18.59 3.92 15.94
N PRO A 651 17.80 4.38 16.92
CA PRO A 651 16.56 5.07 16.68
C PRO A 651 16.80 6.55 16.35
N ALA A 652 15.94 7.13 15.51
CA ALA A 652 15.94 8.56 15.17
C ALA A 652 14.51 9.12 15.16
N LYS A 653 14.35 10.38 15.58
CA LYS A 653 13.05 11.05 15.73
C LYS A 653 12.41 11.39 14.39
N THR A 654 13.22 11.83 13.43
CA THR A 654 12.73 12.34 12.14
C THR A 654 13.52 11.73 10.98
N LEU A 655 12.92 11.63 9.79
CA LEU A 655 13.65 11.19 8.60
C LEU A 655 14.87 12.09 8.32
N ARG A 656 14.80 13.37 8.68
CA ARG A 656 15.93 14.29 8.56
C ARG A 656 17.06 13.96 9.54
N GLU A 657 16.75 13.65 10.79
CA GLU A 657 17.76 13.19 11.75
C GLU A 657 18.37 11.86 11.31
N ALA A 658 17.53 10.93 10.85
CA ALA A 658 17.97 9.66 10.29
C ALA A 658 18.97 9.84 9.14
N THR A 659 18.67 10.76 8.21
CA THR A 659 19.51 11.09 7.06
C THR A 659 20.76 11.91 7.42
N PHE A 660 20.74 12.73 8.49
CA PHE A 660 21.80 13.73 8.77
C PHE A 660 22.37 13.69 10.21
N ASN A 661 22.33 12.55 10.89
CA ASN A 661 22.86 12.42 12.25
C ASN A 661 24.30 12.96 12.37
N ASN A 662 24.57 13.76 13.41
CA ASN A 662 25.84 14.48 13.62
C ASN A 662 26.30 15.33 12.42
N GLN A 663 25.37 15.89 11.65
CA GLN A 663 25.62 16.68 10.42
C GLN A 663 26.25 15.88 9.26
N PHE A 664 26.26 14.54 9.33
CA PHE A 664 26.83 13.67 8.31
C PHE A 664 25.78 12.73 7.70
N ILE A 665 25.85 12.58 6.37
CA ILE A 665 25.02 11.65 5.60
C ILE A 665 25.51 10.20 5.78
N LEU A 666 26.80 10.03 6.03
CA LEU A 666 27.48 8.74 6.22
C LEU A 666 28.44 8.85 7.40
N ASN A 667 28.33 7.95 8.37
CA ASN A 667 29.20 7.95 9.55
C ASN A 667 30.55 7.27 9.26
N ALA A 668 31.32 7.82 8.31
CA ALA A 668 32.66 7.34 7.98
C ALA A 668 33.65 7.41 9.17
N LEU A 669 33.28 8.17 10.22
CA LEU A 669 33.98 8.23 11.50
C LEU A 669 33.44 7.24 12.54
N LEU A 670 32.55 6.29 12.20
CA LEU A 670 31.89 5.38 13.14
C LEU A 670 32.84 4.74 14.18
N PRO A 671 34.04 4.20 13.84
CA PRO A 671 34.98 3.67 14.82
C PRO A 671 35.52 4.72 15.80
N ARG A 672 35.59 5.98 15.39
CA ARG A 672 35.97 7.12 16.25
C ARG A 672 34.79 7.62 17.08
N THR A 673 33.58 7.67 16.52
CA THR A 673 32.33 8.00 17.22
C THR A 673 32.09 7.02 18.37
N ILE A 674 32.26 5.73 18.08
CA ILE A 674 32.28 4.63 19.04
C ILE A 674 33.33 4.89 20.14
N ARG A 675 34.60 5.09 19.77
CA ARG A 675 35.71 5.32 20.71
C ARG A 675 35.57 6.60 21.55
N ASN A 676 34.86 7.61 21.06
CA ASN A 676 34.63 8.87 21.75
C ASN A 676 33.41 8.84 22.70
N LYS A 677 32.71 7.70 22.81
CA LYS A 677 31.48 7.54 23.61
C LYS A 677 30.34 8.50 23.21
N THR A 678 30.33 8.98 21.96
CA THR A 678 29.29 9.86 21.39
C THR A 678 28.26 9.03 20.59
N LEU A 679 27.75 7.97 21.22
CA LEU A 679 26.74 7.08 20.65
C LEU A 679 25.33 7.52 21.10
N PRO A 680 24.27 7.13 20.36
CA PRO A 680 22.88 7.34 20.77
C PRO A 680 22.56 6.73 22.15
N GLU A 681 21.41 7.08 22.73
CA GLU A 681 21.04 6.55 24.04
C GLU A 681 20.69 5.06 23.99
N ASN A 682 19.94 4.63 22.97
CA ASN A 682 19.70 3.22 22.65
C ASN A 682 20.36 2.92 21.29
N TYR A 683 21.05 1.80 21.17
CA TYR A 683 21.69 1.38 19.92
C TYR A 683 22.02 -0.11 19.93
N ILE A 684 22.29 -0.65 18.75
CA ILE A 684 22.89 -1.97 18.54
C ILE A 684 24.12 -1.78 17.66
N ILE A 685 25.32 -2.01 18.21
CA ILE A 685 26.56 -2.06 17.43
C ILE A 685 26.81 -3.50 17.03
N LEU A 686 26.99 -3.78 15.74
CA LEU A 686 27.43 -5.06 15.21
C LEU A 686 28.80 -4.88 14.55
N ILE A 687 29.84 -5.47 15.13
CA ILE A 687 31.20 -5.48 14.60
C ILE A 687 31.45 -6.87 14.04
N GLU A 688 31.59 -7.00 12.73
CA GLU A 688 31.93 -8.26 12.06
C GLU A 688 33.31 -8.15 11.42
N ASP A 689 34.10 -9.22 11.46
CA ASP A 689 35.33 -9.31 10.67
C ASP A 689 35.48 -10.66 9.97
N GLY A 690 36.15 -10.66 8.82
CA GLY A 690 36.15 -11.82 7.93
C GLY A 690 37.07 -11.67 6.73
N PHE A 691 36.92 -12.58 5.77
CA PHE A 691 37.58 -12.53 4.47
C PHE A 691 36.53 -12.58 3.35
N GLU A 692 36.81 -11.89 2.24
CA GLU A 692 35.98 -11.84 1.04
C GLU A 692 36.85 -12.18 -0.18
N GLY A 693 36.49 -13.24 -0.90
CA GLY A 693 37.11 -13.64 -2.16
C GLY A 693 36.28 -13.17 -3.35
N GLU A 694 36.88 -12.41 -4.26
CA GLU A 694 36.24 -11.86 -5.46
C GLU A 694 36.98 -12.28 -6.73
N GLY A 695 36.22 -12.55 -7.79
CA GLY A 695 36.75 -12.81 -9.13
C GLY A 695 36.34 -11.71 -10.11
N GLU A 696 37.30 -11.13 -10.84
CA GLU A 696 37.03 -10.12 -11.87
C GLU A 696 37.46 -10.62 -13.26
N LEU A 697 36.64 -10.37 -14.30
CA LEU A 697 37.07 -10.44 -15.70
C LEU A 697 37.44 -9.04 -16.22
N LEU A 698 38.55 -8.93 -16.94
CA LEU A 698 38.90 -7.73 -17.70
C LEU A 698 38.65 -7.94 -19.20
N LEU A 699 37.54 -7.40 -19.71
CA LEU A 699 37.19 -7.43 -21.14
C LEU A 699 37.55 -6.11 -21.84
N GLY A 700 38.60 -6.14 -22.65
CA GLY A 700 38.80 -5.13 -23.71
C GLY A 700 39.45 -3.81 -23.32
N GLY A 701 40.12 -3.71 -22.17
CA GLY A 701 40.93 -2.53 -21.80
C GLY A 701 40.17 -1.37 -21.16
N THR A 702 38.84 -1.34 -21.27
CA THR A 702 37.96 -0.61 -20.35
C THR A 702 37.53 -1.52 -19.20
N VAL A 703 37.54 -1.01 -17.97
CA VAL A 703 37.12 -1.75 -16.78
C VAL A 703 35.58 -1.78 -16.73
N ALA A 704 34.99 -2.71 -17.50
CA ALA A 704 33.64 -3.19 -17.24
C ALA A 704 33.78 -4.42 -16.31
N SER A 705 33.93 -4.17 -15.01
CA SER A 705 34.03 -5.20 -13.99
C SER A 705 32.68 -5.89 -13.79
N VAL A 706 32.43 -6.95 -14.56
CA VAL A 706 31.42 -7.94 -14.19
C VAL A 706 32.01 -8.74 -13.03
N GLY A 707 31.73 -8.28 -11.80
CA GLY A 707 32.17 -8.95 -10.59
C GLY A 707 31.48 -10.32 -10.46
N PHE A 708 32.26 -11.38 -10.27
CA PHE A 708 31.73 -12.72 -10.05
C PHE A 708 31.66 -13.02 -8.54
N SER A 709 30.58 -13.71 -8.13
CA SER A 709 30.25 -14.25 -6.79
C SER A 709 31.26 -13.97 -5.67
N LYS A 710 30.85 -13.16 -4.69
CA LYS A 710 31.61 -12.86 -3.47
C LYS A 710 31.59 -14.05 -2.50
N ALA A 711 32.74 -14.67 -2.27
CA ALA A 711 32.91 -15.71 -1.25
C ALA A 711 33.22 -15.08 0.12
N LEU A 712 32.24 -15.03 1.03
CA LEU A 712 32.38 -14.42 2.36
C LEU A 712 32.64 -15.48 3.45
N GLY A 713 33.75 -15.34 4.19
CA GLY A 713 34.09 -16.17 5.35
C GLY A 713 34.23 -15.33 6.62
N LYS A 714 33.37 -15.54 7.61
CA LYS A 714 33.29 -14.74 8.85
C LYS A 714 34.22 -15.31 9.94
N MET A 715 34.99 -14.46 10.61
CA MET A 715 35.91 -14.84 11.70
C MET A 715 35.32 -14.58 13.09
N SER A 716 34.82 -13.37 13.33
CA SER A 716 34.09 -13.05 14.55
C SER A 716 32.98 -12.04 14.29
N ARG A 717 31.96 -12.07 15.15
CA ARG A 717 30.97 -11.00 15.24
C ARG A 717 30.75 -10.67 16.70
N THR A 718 30.77 -9.38 17.03
CA THR A 718 30.40 -8.87 18.35
C THR A 718 29.21 -7.94 18.18
N ILE A 719 28.10 -8.24 18.83
CA ILE A 719 26.91 -7.40 18.89
C ILE A 719 26.83 -6.81 20.30
N VAL A 720 26.60 -5.51 20.42
CA VAL A 720 26.39 -4.81 21.68
C VAL A 720 25.10 -4.02 21.56
N SER A 721 24.02 -4.55 22.14
CA SER A 721 22.80 -3.79 22.36
C SER A 721 22.91 -2.98 23.65
N LYS A 722 22.47 -1.72 23.61
CA LYS A 722 22.30 -0.85 24.77
C LYS A 722 20.84 -0.42 24.88
N ARG A 723 20.24 -0.65 26.05
CA ARG A 723 18.87 -0.22 26.39
C ARG A 723 18.88 0.43 27.77
N LEU A 724 18.65 1.73 27.84
CA LEU A 724 18.64 2.50 29.11
C LEU A 724 19.91 2.24 29.98
N ASP A 725 19.72 1.61 31.15
CA ASP A 725 20.75 1.23 32.13
C ASP A 725 21.14 -0.27 32.03
N SER A 726 20.96 -0.92 30.88
CA SER A 726 21.50 -2.27 30.62
C SER A 726 22.15 -2.41 29.23
N TYR A 727 23.01 -3.41 29.12
CA TYR A 727 23.66 -3.83 27.88
C TYR A 727 23.53 -5.35 27.73
N SER A 728 23.24 -5.82 26.52
CA SER A 728 23.38 -7.23 26.16
C SER A 728 24.45 -7.35 25.08
N VAL A 729 25.52 -8.06 25.41
CA VAL A 729 26.66 -8.31 24.52
C VAL A 729 26.56 -9.74 24.01
N TYR A 730 26.66 -9.93 22.70
CA TYR A 730 26.75 -11.23 22.06
C TYR A 730 28.04 -11.31 21.27
N ARG A 731 28.78 -12.42 21.38
CA ARG A 731 29.99 -12.64 20.59
C ARG A 731 30.03 -14.02 19.96
N ASP A 732 29.85 -14.04 18.64
CA ASP A 732 30.07 -15.19 17.80
C ASP A 732 31.58 -15.40 17.54
N TYR A 733 32.06 -16.59 17.84
CA TYR A 733 33.38 -17.08 17.46
C TYR A 733 33.25 -18.16 16.38
N SER A 734 33.84 -17.90 15.21
CA SER A 734 34.01 -18.91 14.17
C SER A 734 35.29 -19.72 14.41
N PRO A 735 35.27 -21.06 14.42
CA PRO A 735 36.49 -21.88 14.56
C PRO A 735 37.43 -21.78 13.35
N TYR A 736 36.97 -21.18 12.25
CA TYR A 736 37.58 -21.29 10.93
C TYR A 736 38.67 -20.25 10.62
N GLN A 737 39.20 -19.56 11.63
CA GLN A 737 40.14 -18.43 11.54
C GLN A 737 41.43 -18.63 10.71
N ALA A 738 41.81 -19.86 10.33
CA ALA A 738 43.05 -20.10 9.58
C ALA A 738 42.92 -21.08 8.41
N THR A 739 42.17 -22.17 8.54
CA THR A 739 42.13 -23.25 7.54
C THR A 739 41.28 -22.89 6.31
N TYR A 740 40.20 -22.12 6.51
CA TYR A 740 39.25 -21.79 5.44
C TYR A 740 39.83 -20.81 4.41
N ALA A 741 40.47 -19.72 4.88
CA ALA A 741 41.11 -18.73 4.01
C ALA A 741 42.16 -19.36 3.07
N ARG A 742 42.83 -20.43 3.54
CA ARG A 742 43.80 -21.19 2.76
C ARG A 742 43.15 -22.12 1.72
N LEU A 743 42.07 -22.81 2.09
CA LEU A 743 41.39 -23.75 1.18
C LEU A 743 40.58 -23.01 0.09
N TYR A 744 39.96 -21.87 0.43
CA TYR A 744 39.13 -21.10 -0.51
C TYR A 744 39.96 -20.37 -1.58
N ALA A 745 41.13 -19.85 -1.20
CA ALA A 745 42.05 -19.18 -2.13
C ALA A 745 42.59 -20.12 -3.24
N GLU A 746 42.57 -21.44 -3.01
CA GLU A 746 43.07 -22.44 -3.97
C GLU A 746 42.00 -22.95 -4.97
N LEU A 747 40.71 -22.65 -4.79
CA LEU A 747 39.62 -23.41 -5.45
C LEU A 747 38.73 -22.67 -6.47
N PHE A 748 38.82 -21.34 -6.62
CA PHE A 748 37.77 -20.55 -7.31
C PHE A 748 38.08 -20.03 -8.74
N ILE A 749 39.01 -20.63 -9.49
CA ILE A 749 39.48 -20.07 -10.78
C ILE A 749 38.51 -20.24 -11.97
N LEU A 750 37.49 -21.12 -11.93
CA LEU A 750 36.60 -21.39 -13.09
C LEU A 750 35.14 -21.75 -12.73
N ARG A 751 34.31 -20.79 -12.28
CA ARG A 751 32.84 -20.90 -12.33
C ARG A 751 32.18 -19.56 -12.71
N ILE A 752 31.35 -19.59 -13.75
CA ILE A 752 30.51 -18.47 -14.18
C ILE A 752 29.23 -18.49 -13.33
N PRO A 753 28.85 -17.41 -12.63
CA PRO A 753 27.70 -17.41 -11.73
C PRO A 753 26.40 -17.24 -12.51
N VAL A 754 25.75 -18.37 -12.77
CA VAL A 754 24.30 -18.47 -13.00
C VAL A 754 23.63 -19.29 -11.88
N MET A 755 24.43 -20.00 -11.08
CA MET A 755 24.00 -20.70 -9.88
C MET A 755 25.08 -20.57 -8.81
N GLU A 756 24.72 -19.99 -7.67
CA GLU A 756 25.51 -20.07 -6.45
C GLU A 756 25.19 -21.38 -5.73
N TYR A 757 26.20 -22.04 -5.20
CA TYR A 757 26.06 -23.18 -4.28
C TYR A 757 27.15 -23.09 -3.25
N ALA A 758 26.77 -22.98 -1.98
CA ALA A 758 27.69 -22.97 -0.86
C ALA A 758 27.19 -23.92 0.24
N HIS A 759 28.14 -24.54 0.94
CA HIS A 759 27.88 -25.47 2.03
C HIS A 759 28.94 -25.23 3.10
N PHE A 760 28.50 -25.04 4.35
CA PHE A 760 29.30 -24.64 5.49
C PHE A 760 28.79 -25.40 6.72
N ASP A 761 29.51 -26.42 7.15
CA ASP A 761 29.40 -26.98 8.51
C ASP A 761 30.26 -26.16 9.49
N GLY A 762 29.99 -26.22 10.80
CA GLY A 762 30.74 -25.47 11.80
C GLY A 762 30.29 -25.56 13.25
N VAL A 763 31.11 -25.00 14.16
CA VAL A 763 30.78 -24.84 15.58
C VAL A 763 30.78 -23.35 15.92
N LEU A 764 29.64 -22.68 15.76
CA LEU A 764 29.45 -21.30 16.18
C LEU A 764 29.31 -21.26 17.70
N ARG A 765 30.36 -20.86 18.42
CA ARG A 765 30.28 -20.57 19.86
C ARG A 765 29.89 -19.12 20.04
N ARG A 766 28.78 -18.86 20.73
CA ARG A 766 28.27 -17.52 21.05
C ARG A 766 28.34 -17.32 22.56
N GLU A 767 29.10 -16.32 23.02
CA GLU A 767 29.06 -15.89 24.43
C GLU A 767 28.10 -14.69 24.52
N GLN A 768 27.03 -14.79 25.32
CA GLN A 768 26.11 -13.71 25.67
C GLN A 768 26.42 -13.21 27.10
N PHE A 769 26.36 -11.90 27.31
CA PHE A 769 26.49 -11.26 28.62
C PHE A 769 25.39 -10.21 28.80
N ASP A 770 24.53 -10.42 29.80
CA ASP A 770 23.51 -9.44 30.19
C ASP A 770 24.04 -8.61 31.37
N ILE A 771 24.38 -7.35 31.12
CA ILE A 771 25.05 -6.44 32.06
C ILE A 771 24.05 -5.37 32.51
N LYS A 772 23.75 -5.33 33.80
CA LYS A 772 22.91 -4.28 34.42
C LYS A 772 23.81 -3.21 35.03
N LEU A 773 23.54 -1.92 34.77
CA LEU A 773 24.24 -0.79 35.38
C LEU A 773 23.68 -0.42 36.77
N GLU A 774 22.97 -1.34 37.41
CA GLU A 774 22.42 -1.22 38.75
C GLU A 774 23.50 -1.55 39.78
N GLY A 775 23.82 -0.60 40.67
CA GLY A 775 24.83 -0.80 41.70
C GLY A 775 25.40 0.50 42.26
N SER A 776 26.54 0.38 42.94
CA SER A 776 27.34 1.53 43.35
C SER A 776 27.95 2.25 42.15
N VAL A 777 28.35 3.51 42.37
CA VAL A 777 29.07 4.32 41.35
C VAL A 777 30.34 3.63 40.86
N GLN A 778 30.97 2.80 41.71
CA GLN A 778 32.17 2.05 41.36
C GLN A 778 31.84 0.87 40.44
N GLU A 779 30.89 0.00 40.80
CA GLU A 779 30.47 -1.14 39.97
C GLU A 779 29.97 -0.67 38.58
N ARG A 780 29.20 0.44 38.55
CA ARG A 780 28.78 1.07 37.29
C ARG A 780 29.96 1.58 36.45
N SER A 781 31.01 2.13 37.08
CA SER A 781 32.21 2.58 36.37
C SER A 781 33.00 1.40 35.80
N GLU A 782 33.18 0.35 36.60
CA GLU A 782 33.90 -0.87 36.22
C GLU A 782 33.20 -1.57 35.04
N ALA A 783 31.87 -1.69 35.07
CA ALA A 783 31.08 -2.21 33.94
C ALA A 783 31.20 -1.37 32.67
N LEU A 784 31.17 -0.03 32.78
CA LEU A 784 31.31 0.88 31.63
C LEU A 784 32.72 0.89 31.03
N ASP A 785 33.77 0.73 31.85
CA ASP A 785 35.16 0.64 31.38
C ASP A 785 35.44 -0.73 30.73
N ALA A 786 34.84 -1.81 31.25
CA ALA A 786 34.85 -3.12 30.61
C ALA A 786 34.17 -3.11 29.23
N LEU A 787 32.98 -2.52 29.13
CA LEU A 787 32.24 -2.34 27.87
C LEU A 787 33.02 -1.48 26.86
N ASP A 788 33.62 -0.37 27.28
CA ASP A 788 34.47 0.47 26.41
C ASP A 788 35.69 -0.32 25.88
N THR A 789 36.30 -1.14 26.73
CA THR A 789 37.45 -1.99 26.36
C THR A 789 37.04 -3.11 25.40
N LEU A 790 35.87 -3.73 25.58
CA LEU A 790 35.28 -4.65 24.61
C LEU A 790 35.06 -3.97 23.25
N ILE A 791 34.34 -2.85 23.24
CA ILE A 791 33.90 -2.17 22.02
C ILE A 791 35.11 -1.63 21.22
N THR A 792 36.12 -1.07 21.92
CA THR A 792 37.29 -0.47 21.26
C THR A 792 38.42 -1.46 20.95
N GLN A 793 38.58 -2.54 21.73
CA GLN A 793 39.71 -3.48 21.61
C GLN A 793 39.32 -4.93 21.31
N GLY A 794 38.03 -5.26 21.30
CA GLY A 794 37.53 -6.63 21.11
C GLY A 794 37.83 -7.59 22.28
N ARG A 795 38.08 -7.05 23.48
CA ARG A 795 38.41 -7.85 24.68
C ARG A 795 37.16 -8.14 25.49
N ILE A 796 36.67 -9.37 25.42
CA ILE A 796 35.47 -9.79 26.16
C ILE A 796 35.76 -10.22 27.60
N ASN A 797 37.01 -10.55 27.93
CA ASN A 797 37.36 -11.02 29.28
C ASN A 797 37.06 -9.97 30.36
N GLU A 798 37.15 -8.69 30.02
CA GLU A 798 36.87 -7.59 30.95
C GLU A 798 35.39 -7.54 31.38
N ILE A 799 34.45 -8.04 30.55
CA ILE A 799 33.02 -8.03 30.87
C ILE A 799 32.53 -9.29 31.62
N LYS A 800 33.37 -10.31 31.78
CA LYS A 800 33.00 -11.57 32.45
C LYS A 800 32.70 -11.38 33.94
N ASP A 801 33.34 -10.41 34.57
CA ASP A 801 33.19 -10.13 36.01
C ASP A 801 31.97 -9.24 36.35
N VAL A 802 31.25 -8.71 35.34
CA VAL A 802 30.21 -7.68 35.50
C VAL A 802 28.86 -7.99 34.84
N GLY A 803 28.70 -9.16 34.21
CA GLY A 803 27.46 -9.55 33.51
C GLY A 803 27.06 -11.01 33.75
N GLU A 804 25.77 -11.30 33.61
CA GLU A 804 25.25 -12.67 33.61
C GLU A 804 25.69 -13.36 32.32
N HIS A 805 26.55 -14.38 32.42
CA HIS A 805 27.17 -15.04 31.27
C HIS A 805 26.36 -16.25 30.83
N LYS A 806 25.99 -16.28 29.55
CA LYS A 806 25.37 -17.42 28.85
C LYS A 806 26.27 -17.83 27.69
N GLU A 807 26.43 -19.13 27.48
CA GLU A 807 27.16 -19.67 26.34
C GLU A 807 26.22 -20.49 25.48
N ILE A 808 26.09 -20.14 24.20
CA ILE A 808 25.28 -20.86 23.22
C ILE A 808 26.23 -21.46 22.19
N ILE A 809 26.45 -22.78 22.24
CA ILE A 809 27.27 -23.50 21.27
C ILE A 809 26.36 -24.10 20.21
N SER A 810 26.34 -23.52 19.00
CA SER A 810 25.70 -24.15 17.84
C SER A 810 26.69 -24.96 17.01
N ASN A 811 26.43 -26.26 16.84
CA ASN A 811 27.07 -27.08 15.81
C ASN A 811 26.15 -27.10 14.58
N PHE A 812 26.48 -26.32 13.56
CA PHE A 812 25.61 -26.02 12.42
C PHE A 812 26.03 -26.70 11.10
N ASP A 813 25.07 -26.90 10.21
CA ASP A 813 25.21 -27.23 8.78
C ASP A 813 24.34 -26.26 7.97
N LEU A 814 24.98 -25.32 7.27
CA LEU A 814 24.36 -24.31 6.41
C LEU A 814 24.62 -24.64 4.94
N THR A 815 23.55 -24.81 4.16
CA THR A 815 23.57 -24.86 2.71
C THR A 815 22.86 -23.64 2.13
N ARG A 816 23.49 -22.95 1.18
CA ARG A 816 22.90 -21.84 0.42
C ARG A 816 22.93 -22.14 -1.08
N ARG A 817 21.89 -21.74 -1.82
CA ARG A 817 21.84 -21.83 -3.27
C ARG A 817 21.07 -20.64 -3.85
N GLY A 818 21.79 -19.78 -4.58
CA GLY A 818 21.20 -18.67 -5.31
C GLY A 818 21.08 -18.99 -6.80
N PHE A 819 20.02 -18.49 -7.43
CA PHE A 819 19.87 -18.39 -8.88
C PHE A 819 19.40 -16.99 -9.20
N ASP A 820 20.24 -16.22 -9.89
CA ASP A 820 19.88 -14.95 -10.51
C ASP A 820 20.11 -15.10 -12.01
N LEU A 821 19.02 -15.05 -12.78
CA LEU A 821 19.08 -15.02 -14.24
C LEU A 821 17.84 -14.35 -14.83
N PHE A 822 18.03 -13.16 -15.39
CA PHE A 822 17.01 -12.41 -16.14
C PHE A 822 15.71 -12.16 -15.37
N PHE A 823 15.79 -11.35 -14.30
CA PHE A 823 14.63 -10.88 -13.52
C PHE A 823 13.85 -11.99 -12.80
N VAL A 824 14.47 -13.16 -12.64
CA VAL A 824 14.03 -14.26 -11.80
C VAL A 824 15.12 -14.49 -10.78
N GLU A 825 14.83 -14.14 -9.53
CA GLU A 825 15.72 -14.36 -8.38
C GLU A 825 15.16 -15.52 -7.53
N GLY A 826 16.04 -16.44 -7.16
CA GLY A 826 15.72 -17.59 -6.32
C GLY A 826 16.80 -17.84 -5.29
N ASP A 827 16.56 -17.50 -4.02
CA ASP A 827 17.44 -17.88 -2.90
C ASP A 827 16.87 -19.09 -2.15
N TYR A 828 17.76 -20.00 -1.77
CA TYR A 828 17.49 -21.15 -0.93
C TYR A 828 18.54 -21.19 0.18
N ARG A 829 18.08 -21.02 1.41
CA ARG A 829 18.86 -21.17 2.64
C ARG A 829 18.32 -22.38 3.39
N ARG A 830 19.22 -23.27 3.84
CA ARG A 830 18.91 -24.34 4.78
C ARG A 830 19.99 -24.34 5.84
N ARG A 831 19.60 -24.23 7.11
CA ARG A 831 20.50 -24.41 8.25
C ARG A 831 19.93 -25.46 9.18
N VAL A 832 20.79 -26.34 9.70
CA VAL A 832 20.53 -27.24 10.82
C VAL A 832 21.49 -26.84 11.93
N ASP A 833 21.03 -26.73 13.18
CA ASP A 833 21.86 -26.41 14.33
C ASP A 833 21.63 -27.43 15.47
N ASN A 834 22.71 -27.90 16.08
CA ASN A 834 22.69 -28.56 17.39
C ASN A 834 23.21 -27.57 18.42
N LEU A 835 22.29 -26.97 19.16
CA LEU A 835 22.53 -25.92 20.12
C LEU A 835 22.76 -26.51 21.52
N SER A 836 23.53 -25.79 22.32
CA SER A 836 23.75 -26.06 23.72
C SER A 836 23.85 -24.73 24.42
N GLU A 837 22.82 -24.34 25.16
CA GLU A 837 22.83 -23.17 26.02
C GLU A 837 23.35 -23.58 27.40
N THR A 838 24.30 -22.84 27.95
CA THR A 838 24.84 -23.06 29.29
C THR A 838 24.87 -21.73 30.03
N LEU A 839 24.08 -21.61 31.09
CA LEU A 839 24.08 -20.45 31.98
C LEU A 839 25.22 -20.56 33.00
N PHE A 840 26.01 -19.51 33.19
CA PHE A 840 27.13 -19.49 34.14
C PHE A 840 26.89 -18.51 35.30
N GLU A 841 27.07 -19.00 36.53
CA GLU A 841 27.19 -18.20 37.74
C GLU A 841 28.64 -18.30 38.24
N VAL A 842 29.40 -17.19 38.15
CA VAL A 842 30.81 -17.10 38.59
C VAL A 842 31.68 -18.23 37.99
N ASP A 843 31.71 -18.30 36.65
CA ASP A 843 32.39 -19.33 35.85
C ASP A 843 31.95 -20.78 36.10
N ARG A 844 30.82 -21.02 36.77
CA ARG A 844 30.27 -22.37 36.96
C ARG A 844 28.97 -22.55 36.18
N PRO A 845 28.83 -23.62 35.36
CA PRO A 845 27.59 -23.90 34.67
C PRO A 845 26.50 -24.26 35.70
N VAL A 846 25.35 -23.58 35.61
CA VAL A 846 24.19 -23.73 36.51
C VAL A 846 23.13 -24.61 35.86
N THR A 847 22.71 -24.23 34.65
CA THR A 847 21.85 -25.04 33.78
C THR A 847 22.56 -25.27 32.46
N LYS A 848 22.21 -26.37 31.80
CA LYS A 848 22.66 -26.69 30.45
C LYS A 848 21.49 -27.30 29.70
N ASP A 849 20.98 -26.54 28.75
CA ASP A 849 19.78 -26.85 27.99
C ASP A 849 20.21 -27.06 26.53
N ASP A 850 20.08 -28.28 26.04
CA ASP A 850 20.46 -28.65 24.67
C ASP A 850 19.24 -28.50 23.76
N PHE A 851 19.41 -27.85 22.61
CA PHE A 851 18.33 -27.64 21.64
C PHE A 851 18.72 -28.17 20.26
N PHE A 852 17.72 -28.44 19.44
CA PHE A 852 17.89 -28.83 18.05
C PHE A 852 16.96 -27.97 17.18
N GLN A 853 17.52 -27.29 16.18
CA GLN A 853 16.73 -26.47 15.26
C GLN A 853 17.12 -26.67 13.79
N ILE A 854 16.19 -26.32 12.90
CA ILE A 854 16.37 -26.27 11.46
C ILE A 854 15.66 -25.02 10.96
N ASP A 855 16.28 -24.22 10.09
CA ASP A 855 15.64 -23.10 9.38
C ASP A 855 15.85 -23.29 7.87
N ILE A 856 14.76 -23.45 7.11
CA ILE A 856 14.78 -23.58 5.66
C ILE A 856 13.95 -22.45 5.06
N GLU A 857 14.60 -21.55 4.35
CA GLU A 857 13.99 -20.41 3.71
C GLU A 857 14.14 -20.54 2.19
N ARG A 858 13.08 -20.19 1.45
CA ARG A 858 13.14 -20.03 -0.01
C ARG A 858 12.42 -18.77 -0.42
N ASN A 859 13.14 -17.92 -1.15
CA ASN A 859 12.62 -16.72 -1.80
C ASN A 859 12.59 -17.00 -3.31
N ASP A 860 11.44 -16.77 -3.94
CA ASP A 860 11.24 -16.88 -5.39
C ASP A 860 10.59 -15.55 -5.85
N GLU A 861 11.33 -14.67 -6.54
CA GLU A 861 10.86 -13.34 -7.01
C GLU A 861 10.93 -13.20 -8.54
N TRP A 862 9.92 -12.56 -9.14
CA TRP A 862 9.81 -12.31 -10.57
C TRP A 862 9.42 -10.85 -10.82
N GLN A 863 10.28 -10.07 -11.51
CA GLN A 863 10.09 -8.60 -11.58
C GLN A 863 9.58 -8.02 -12.92
N TYR A 864 9.99 -8.54 -14.09
CA TYR A 864 9.87 -7.78 -15.36
C TYR A 864 8.77 -8.23 -16.34
N PHE A 865 8.21 -9.43 -16.17
CA PHE A 865 7.17 -9.99 -17.05
C PHE A 865 5.95 -10.57 -16.30
N SER A 866 6.02 -10.60 -14.98
CA SER A 866 4.97 -11.00 -14.04
C SER A 866 4.23 -9.77 -13.50
N ASN A 867 3.10 -10.04 -12.86
CA ASN A 867 2.31 -9.18 -11.96
C ASN A 867 3.07 -8.62 -10.73
N GLY A 868 4.41 -8.63 -10.71
CA GLY A 868 5.21 -8.24 -9.54
C GLY A 868 5.07 -9.21 -8.36
N GLU A 869 4.86 -10.49 -8.65
CA GLU A 869 4.59 -11.51 -7.64
C GLU A 869 5.88 -11.98 -6.93
N MET A 870 5.88 -11.91 -5.61
CA MET A 870 6.95 -12.33 -4.71
C MET A 870 6.46 -13.46 -3.80
N LYS A 871 7.26 -14.52 -3.66
CA LYS A 871 6.89 -15.71 -2.86
C LYS A 871 8.00 -16.09 -1.88
N ASN A 872 7.73 -15.95 -0.57
CA ASN A 872 8.59 -16.44 0.51
C ASN A 872 7.98 -17.68 1.15
N ARG A 873 8.81 -18.66 1.49
CA ARG A 873 8.42 -19.80 2.31
C ARG A 873 9.52 -20.15 3.29
N ARG A 874 9.18 -20.20 4.58
CA ARG A 874 10.10 -20.50 5.67
C ARG A 874 9.59 -21.69 6.48
N PHE A 875 10.46 -22.63 6.78
CA PHE A 875 10.18 -23.84 7.53
C PHE A 875 11.16 -23.89 8.69
N ARG A 876 10.68 -23.70 9.91
CA ARG A 876 11.51 -23.77 11.12
C ARG A 876 11.10 -24.99 11.94
N LEU A 877 12.04 -25.90 12.19
CA LEU A 877 11.85 -26.96 13.19
C LEU A 877 12.62 -26.58 14.45
N SER A 878 12.03 -26.77 15.63
CA SER A 878 12.71 -26.63 16.92
C SER A 878 12.32 -27.79 17.84
N ALA A 879 13.22 -28.15 18.74
CA ALA A 879 13.04 -29.18 19.76
C ALA A 879 14.02 -28.98 20.92
N GLU A 880 13.59 -29.33 22.12
CA GLU A 880 14.46 -29.53 23.28
C GLU A 880 15.14 -30.91 23.17
N VAL A 881 16.34 -31.05 23.70
CA VAL A 881 17.11 -32.31 23.70
C VAL A 881 17.27 -32.76 25.15
N ASP A 882 16.70 -33.92 25.48
CA ASP A 882 16.84 -34.51 26.82
C ASP A 882 18.25 -35.04 27.09
N GLU A 883 18.55 -35.36 28.36
CA GLU A 883 19.83 -35.94 28.78
C GLU A 883 20.20 -37.26 28.07
N GLN A 884 19.23 -37.94 27.44
CA GLN A 884 19.44 -39.17 26.66
C GLN A 884 19.62 -38.89 25.16
N GLY A 885 19.61 -37.63 24.73
CA GLY A 885 19.72 -37.21 23.33
C GLY A 885 18.45 -37.43 22.50
N SER A 886 17.33 -37.75 23.15
CA SER A 886 16.01 -37.78 22.55
C SER A 886 15.43 -36.36 22.50
N LEU A 887 14.52 -36.12 21.55
CA LEU A 887 13.95 -34.79 21.32
C LEU A 887 12.59 -34.68 21.98
N ASP A 888 12.37 -33.66 22.80
CA ASP A 888 11.05 -33.30 23.32
C ASP A 888 10.59 -31.94 22.77
N ASN A 889 9.31 -31.62 22.97
CA ASN A 889 8.68 -30.38 22.50
C ASN A 889 8.91 -30.08 21.00
N VAL A 890 9.05 -31.12 20.17
CA VAL A 890 9.30 -30.99 18.72
C VAL A 890 8.15 -30.22 18.06
N LYS A 891 8.48 -29.08 17.45
CA LYS A 891 7.59 -28.19 16.72
C LYS A 891 8.14 -27.97 15.30
N LEU A 892 7.28 -27.99 14.29
CA LEU A 892 7.59 -27.51 12.94
C LEU A 892 6.65 -26.33 12.64
N ASP A 893 7.18 -25.11 12.66
CA ASP A 893 6.59 -23.91 12.08
C ASP A 893 6.85 -23.91 10.57
N MET A 894 5.83 -23.54 9.80
CA MET A 894 5.86 -23.42 8.37
C MET A 894 5.05 -22.18 7.97
N ARG A 895 5.74 -21.18 7.43
CA ARG A 895 5.17 -19.93 6.92
C ARG A 895 5.27 -19.90 5.40
N LEU A 896 4.18 -19.55 4.75
CA LEU A 896 4.11 -19.26 3.32
C LEU A 896 3.57 -17.84 3.13
N PHE A 897 4.19 -17.09 2.23
CA PHE A 897 3.83 -15.72 1.92
C PHE A 897 3.81 -15.53 0.40
N ILE A 898 2.71 -14.96 -0.11
CA ILE A 898 2.61 -14.45 -1.47
C ILE A 898 2.29 -12.97 -1.37
N LYS A 899 3.02 -12.12 -2.09
CA LYS A 899 2.62 -10.74 -2.42
C LYS A 899 2.41 -10.67 -3.92
N ASP A 900 1.21 -10.33 -4.37
CA ASP A 900 0.87 -10.11 -5.78
C ASP A 900 0.34 -8.68 -5.97
N MET A 901 0.99 -7.90 -6.83
CA MET A 901 0.61 -6.52 -7.07
C MET A 901 -0.61 -6.38 -8.00
N ASN A 902 -1.04 -7.43 -8.71
CA ASN A 902 -2.15 -7.40 -9.66
C ASN A 902 -2.83 -8.78 -9.81
N ALA A 903 -3.26 -9.36 -8.68
CA ALA A 903 -4.00 -10.62 -8.66
C ALA A 903 -5.35 -10.47 -9.37
N THR A 904 -5.71 -11.43 -10.23
CA THR A 904 -7.08 -11.49 -10.78
C THR A 904 -8.03 -12.15 -9.78
N SER A 905 -9.34 -11.85 -9.84
CA SER A 905 -10.34 -12.59 -9.02
C SER A 905 -10.23 -14.10 -9.22
N GLN A 906 -10.02 -14.52 -10.47
CA GLN A 906 -9.95 -15.92 -10.83
C GLN A 906 -8.73 -16.64 -10.24
N GLU A 907 -7.60 -15.95 -10.16
CA GLU A 907 -6.34 -16.37 -9.52
C GLU A 907 -6.48 -16.40 -8.00
N PHE A 908 -7.00 -15.32 -7.41
CA PHE A 908 -7.32 -15.25 -5.98
C PHE A 908 -8.21 -16.44 -5.56
N HIS A 909 -9.26 -16.73 -6.33
CA HIS A 909 -10.13 -17.89 -6.11
C HIS A 909 -9.41 -19.23 -6.31
N ASN A 910 -8.86 -19.48 -7.51
CA ASN A 910 -8.35 -20.80 -7.91
C ASN A 910 -7.02 -21.19 -7.28
N ALA A 911 -6.22 -20.22 -6.84
CA ALA A 911 -4.89 -20.47 -6.33
C ALA A 911 -4.76 -20.13 -4.84
N TYR A 912 -5.11 -18.91 -4.42
CA TYR A 912 -4.88 -18.50 -3.03
C TYR A 912 -5.95 -19.10 -2.09
N LEU A 913 -7.24 -18.78 -2.29
CA LEU A 913 -8.35 -19.33 -1.49
C LEU A 913 -8.39 -20.86 -1.55
N MET A 914 -8.22 -21.43 -2.74
CA MET A 914 -8.07 -22.87 -2.94
C MET A 914 -6.88 -23.48 -2.18
N THR A 915 -5.78 -22.76 -1.98
CA THR A 915 -4.67 -23.23 -1.14
C THR A 915 -5.08 -23.26 0.33
N PHE A 916 -5.74 -22.23 0.85
CA PHE A 916 -6.26 -22.23 2.22
C PHE A 916 -7.25 -23.39 2.47
N ASP A 917 -8.15 -23.65 1.51
CA ASP A 917 -9.09 -24.77 1.57
C ASP A 917 -8.38 -26.14 1.56
N GLN A 918 -7.37 -26.27 0.69
CA GLN A 918 -6.58 -27.49 0.62
C GLN A 918 -5.86 -27.77 1.94
N LEU A 919 -5.19 -26.76 2.50
CA LEU A 919 -4.37 -26.92 3.70
C LEU A 919 -5.23 -27.09 4.95
N SER A 920 -6.33 -26.37 5.09
CA SER A 920 -7.23 -26.50 6.26
C SER A 920 -8.09 -27.77 6.25
N MET A 921 -8.19 -28.45 5.10
CA MET A 921 -9.17 -29.51 4.82
C MET A 921 -10.64 -29.08 5.00
N LYS A 922 -10.92 -27.79 4.92
CA LYS A 922 -12.27 -27.21 4.91
C LYS A 922 -12.50 -26.54 3.55
N ASN A 923 -13.64 -26.78 2.94
CA ASN A 923 -14.08 -25.92 1.84
C ASN A 923 -14.44 -24.55 2.44
N ASN A 924 -14.13 -23.47 1.74
CA ASN A 924 -14.37 -22.09 2.14
C ASN A 924 -13.74 -21.76 3.51
N PHE A 925 -12.47 -22.09 3.72
CA PHE A 925 -11.74 -21.73 4.96
C PHE A 925 -11.73 -20.22 5.18
N LEU A 926 -11.42 -19.48 4.12
CA LEU A 926 -11.73 -18.06 4.02
C LEU A 926 -12.98 -17.96 3.13
N ASN A 927 -14.16 -17.84 3.76
CA ASN A 927 -15.44 -17.88 3.05
C ASN A 927 -15.69 -16.59 2.26
N PHE A 928 -15.13 -16.53 1.06
CA PHE A 928 -15.08 -15.33 0.22
C PHE A 928 -15.11 -15.69 -1.27
N THR A 929 -15.92 -15.00 -2.06
CA THR A 929 -15.98 -15.17 -3.52
C THR A 929 -15.50 -13.88 -4.22
N PRO A 930 -14.23 -13.78 -4.66
CA PRO A 930 -13.66 -12.56 -5.23
C PRO A 930 -14.48 -11.96 -6.37
N GLU A 931 -15.04 -12.80 -7.24
CA GLU A 931 -15.83 -12.41 -8.41
C GLU A 931 -17.10 -11.62 -8.04
N LEU A 932 -17.64 -11.83 -6.83
CA LEU A 932 -18.82 -11.09 -6.35
C LEU A 932 -18.47 -9.71 -5.83
N HIS A 933 -17.25 -9.50 -5.35
CA HIS A 933 -16.85 -8.29 -4.62
C HIS A 933 -15.99 -7.32 -5.43
N SER A 934 -15.31 -7.76 -6.49
CA SER A 934 -14.61 -6.87 -7.42
C SER A 934 -15.52 -6.37 -8.56
N SER A 935 -15.36 -5.11 -8.95
CA SER A 935 -16.05 -4.48 -10.08
C SER A 935 -15.34 -4.73 -11.42
N ASN A 936 -14.01 -4.86 -11.40
CA ASN A 936 -13.16 -5.03 -12.59
C ASN A 936 -12.35 -6.34 -12.60
N GLN A 937 -12.55 -7.21 -11.60
CA GLN A 937 -11.89 -8.51 -11.46
C GLN A 937 -10.38 -8.46 -11.19
N VAL A 938 -9.88 -7.32 -10.68
CA VAL A 938 -8.49 -7.10 -10.27
C VAL A 938 -8.43 -6.80 -8.77
N TRP A 939 -7.35 -7.24 -8.13
CA TRP A 939 -7.00 -7.05 -6.72
C TRP A 939 -5.55 -6.57 -6.64
N HIS A 940 -5.34 -5.35 -6.16
CA HIS A 940 -4.00 -4.75 -6.14
C HIS A 940 -3.29 -5.06 -4.82
N GLY A 941 -1.98 -5.34 -4.88
CA GLY A 941 -1.14 -5.49 -3.70
C GLY A 941 -1.59 -6.57 -2.71
N LEU A 942 -2.29 -7.60 -3.19
CA LEU A 942 -2.83 -8.67 -2.37
C LEU A 942 -1.69 -9.44 -1.69
N GLN A 943 -1.83 -9.68 -0.40
CA GLN A 943 -0.88 -10.46 0.39
C GLN A 943 -1.59 -11.66 1.02
N ALA A 944 -1.02 -12.86 0.86
CA ALA A 944 -1.58 -14.09 1.40
C ALA A 944 -0.54 -14.78 2.28
N HIS A 945 -0.83 -14.82 3.59
CA HIS A 945 0.00 -15.42 4.62
C HIS A 945 -0.66 -16.71 5.10
N ILE A 946 0.09 -17.81 5.10
CA ILE A 946 -0.33 -19.11 5.65
C ILE A 946 0.69 -19.50 6.71
N HIS A 947 0.25 -19.69 7.93
CA HIS A 947 1.08 -20.13 9.06
C HIS A 947 0.55 -21.49 9.53
N LEU A 948 1.42 -22.50 9.52
CA LEU A 948 1.11 -23.89 9.85
C LEU A 948 2.05 -24.35 10.95
N MET A 949 1.51 -25.02 11.97
CA MET A 949 2.34 -25.58 13.05
C MET A 949 1.98 -27.04 13.35
N TYR A 950 3.01 -27.89 13.36
CA TYR A 950 2.91 -29.32 13.66
C TYR A 950 3.67 -29.65 14.93
N ASN A 951 3.04 -30.38 15.84
CA ASN A 951 3.69 -30.91 17.03
C ASN A 951 4.31 -32.30 16.79
N LYS A 952 5.06 -32.79 17.76
CA LYS A 952 5.68 -34.11 17.77
C LYS A 952 4.72 -35.25 17.41
N GLU A 953 3.51 -35.27 17.99
CA GLU A 953 2.49 -36.30 17.72
C GLU A 953 2.09 -36.36 16.24
N ALA A 954 1.87 -35.20 15.62
CA ALA A 954 1.54 -35.09 14.20
C ALA A 954 2.69 -35.57 13.29
N LEU A 955 3.92 -35.16 13.60
CA LEU A 955 5.11 -35.55 12.85
C LEU A 955 5.38 -37.06 12.97
N ASP A 956 5.31 -37.62 14.18
CA ASP A 956 5.49 -39.07 14.41
C ASP A 956 4.41 -39.89 13.71
N LYS A 957 3.16 -39.45 13.75
CA LYS A 957 2.05 -40.11 13.04
C LYS A 957 2.27 -40.14 11.52
N LEU A 958 2.84 -39.10 10.93
CA LEU A 958 3.27 -39.12 9.53
C LEU A 958 4.44 -40.09 9.30
N ILE A 959 5.48 -40.00 10.14
CA ILE A 959 6.68 -40.82 9.97
C ILE A 959 6.33 -42.29 10.06
N ASP A 960 5.58 -42.72 11.08
CA ASP A 960 5.39 -44.14 11.40
C ASP A 960 4.31 -44.83 10.54
N LEU A 961 3.45 -44.08 9.83
CA LEU A 961 2.39 -44.62 8.96
C LEU A 961 2.94 -45.60 7.90
N PRO A 962 2.33 -46.78 7.68
CA PRO A 962 2.73 -47.71 6.62
C PRO A 962 2.69 -47.07 5.21
N ILE A 963 3.72 -47.32 4.39
CA ILE A 963 3.81 -46.77 3.02
C ILE A 963 2.64 -47.21 2.13
N SER A 964 2.06 -48.38 2.38
CA SER A 964 0.82 -48.84 1.74
C SER A 964 -0.37 -47.90 2.00
N GLU A 965 -0.49 -47.35 3.20
CA GLU A 965 -1.60 -46.45 3.55
C GLU A 965 -1.45 -45.07 2.88
N TYR A 966 -0.22 -44.59 2.70
CA TYR A 966 0.06 -43.44 1.84
C TYR A 966 -0.40 -43.67 0.39
N HIS A 967 -0.12 -44.86 -0.19
CA HIS A 967 -0.57 -45.18 -1.55
C HIS A 967 -2.09 -45.25 -1.66
N GLU A 968 -2.76 -45.88 -0.68
CA GLU A 968 -4.23 -45.93 -0.59
C GLU A 968 -4.86 -44.54 -0.43
N LEU A 969 -4.25 -43.66 0.37
CA LEU A 969 -4.76 -42.30 0.55
C LEU A 969 -4.64 -41.46 -0.74
N MET A 970 -3.49 -41.52 -1.42
CA MET A 970 -3.33 -40.89 -2.73
C MET A 970 -4.30 -41.47 -3.76
N ALA A 971 -4.59 -42.78 -3.69
CA ALA A 971 -5.53 -43.44 -4.59
C ALA A 971 -6.99 -43.01 -4.35
N ARG A 972 -7.44 -42.98 -3.08
CA ARG A 972 -8.80 -42.53 -2.70
C ARG A 972 -9.12 -41.10 -3.12
N THR A 973 -8.08 -40.28 -3.30
CA THR A 973 -8.19 -38.83 -3.51
C THR A 973 -7.70 -38.37 -4.89
N SER A 974 -7.52 -39.32 -5.83
CA SER A 974 -7.19 -39.06 -7.23
C SER A 974 -7.87 -40.07 -8.15
N ASN A 975 -7.94 -39.79 -9.44
CA ASN A 975 -8.48 -40.72 -10.43
C ASN A 975 -7.44 -41.82 -10.82
N ARG A 976 -6.69 -42.35 -9.85
CA ARG A 976 -5.57 -43.28 -10.01
C ARG A 976 -5.56 -44.30 -8.88
N ASP A 977 -5.19 -45.55 -9.17
CA ASP A 977 -5.11 -46.60 -8.16
C ASP A 977 -3.84 -46.52 -7.27
N ALA A 978 -3.80 -47.31 -6.20
CA ALA A 978 -2.62 -47.37 -5.32
C ALA A 978 -1.37 -47.89 -6.06
N GLN A 979 -1.56 -48.75 -7.07
CA GLN A 979 -0.46 -49.30 -7.88
C GLN A 979 0.22 -48.22 -8.73
N PHE A 980 -0.51 -47.23 -9.25
CA PHE A 980 0.03 -46.07 -9.94
C PHE A 980 0.97 -45.27 -9.04
N TRP A 981 0.53 -44.97 -7.81
CA TRP A 981 1.31 -44.24 -6.82
C TRP A 981 2.49 -45.05 -6.26
N ALA A 982 2.36 -46.38 -6.15
CA ALA A 982 3.46 -47.26 -5.73
C ALA A 982 4.50 -47.52 -6.84
N SER A 983 4.07 -47.60 -8.09
CA SER A 983 4.95 -47.96 -9.20
C SER A 983 6.01 -46.88 -9.47
N ARG A 984 7.25 -47.29 -9.81
CA ARG A 984 8.32 -46.41 -10.30
C ARG A 984 8.43 -46.34 -11.84
N ARG A 985 7.46 -46.93 -12.58
CA ARG A 985 7.52 -46.96 -14.05
C ARG A 985 7.28 -45.57 -14.67
N ASP A 986 8.10 -45.23 -15.66
CA ASP A 986 7.93 -44.06 -16.54
C ASP A 986 6.67 -44.27 -17.40
N ASN A 987 5.60 -43.60 -17.00
CA ASN A 987 4.34 -43.62 -17.73
C ASN A 987 4.25 -42.32 -18.52
N ARG A 988 4.81 -42.32 -19.74
CA ARG A 988 4.80 -41.17 -20.66
C ARG A 988 3.40 -40.65 -20.98
N ASN A 989 2.37 -41.49 -20.78
CA ASN A 989 0.95 -41.21 -20.99
C ASN A 989 0.28 -40.50 -19.79
N ILE A 990 1.02 -40.05 -18.77
CA ILE A 990 0.49 -39.19 -17.69
C ILE A 990 0.64 -37.72 -18.08
N ASP A 991 -0.40 -36.92 -17.80
CA ASP A 991 -0.38 -35.46 -17.86
C ASP A 991 0.73 -34.82 -17.02
N ARG A 992 1.08 -33.56 -17.33
CA ARG A 992 2.22 -32.86 -16.69
C ARG A 992 2.03 -32.71 -15.18
N ASN A 993 0.81 -32.40 -14.72
CA ASN A 993 0.52 -32.10 -13.32
C ASN A 993 0.56 -33.35 -12.46
N SER A 994 -0.14 -34.42 -12.86
CA SER A 994 -0.09 -35.71 -12.16
C SER A 994 1.32 -36.31 -12.13
N ARG A 995 2.13 -36.11 -13.18
CA ARG A 995 3.55 -36.51 -13.20
C ARG A 995 4.37 -35.72 -12.18
N PHE A 996 4.15 -34.40 -12.09
CA PHE A 996 4.83 -33.54 -11.13
C PHE A 996 4.45 -33.90 -9.68
N ILE A 997 3.15 -34.03 -9.38
CA ILE A 997 2.63 -34.46 -8.07
C ILE A 997 3.21 -35.84 -7.69
N ARG A 998 3.26 -36.80 -8.62
CA ARG A 998 3.85 -38.13 -8.38
C ARG A 998 5.35 -38.07 -8.10
N ASN A 999 6.10 -37.20 -8.75
CA ASN A 999 7.52 -37.00 -8.45
C ASN A 999 7.74 -36.42 -7.04
N LYS A 1000 6.92 -35.44 -6.64
CA LYS A 1000 6.93 -34.84 -5.29
C LYS A 1000 6.53 -35.86 -4.22
N TYR A 1001 5.47 -36.61 -4.47
CA TYR A 1001 5.03 -37.73 -3.63
C TYR A 1001 6.12 -38.82 -3.47
N HIS A 1002 6.80 -39.22 -4.55
CA HIS A 1002 7.92 -40.17 -4.48
C HIS A 1002 9.17 -39.61 -3.79
N HIS A 1003 9.32 -38.29 -3.71
CA HIS A 1003 10.33 -37.67 -2.86
C HIS A 1003 9.92 -37.77 -1.39
N TRP A 1004 8.68 -37.42 -1.05
CA TRP A 1004 8.12 -37.59 0.30
C TRP A 1004 8.21 -39.04 0.81
N ILE A 1005 7.77 -40.03 0.03
CA ILE A 1005 7.82 -41.45 0.46
C ILE A 1005 9.25 -41.91 0.75
N ARG A 1006 10.24 -41.51 -0.07
CA ARG A 1006 11.65 -41.83 0.21
C ARG A 1006 12.16 -41.14 1.48
N ALA A 1007 11.68 -39.94 1.78
CA ALA A 1007 12.01 -39.26 3.03
C ALA A 1007 11.36 -39.96 4.24
N VAL A 1008 10.10 -40.41 4.16
CA VAL A 1008 9.46 -41.21 5.21
C VAL A 1008 10.19 -42.55 5.43
N GLU A 1009 10.54 -43.27 4.36
CA GLU A 1009 11.34 -44.50 4.45
C GLU A 1009 12.72 -44.25 5.09
N ALA A 1010 13.39 -43.15 4.73
CA ALA A 1010 14.67 -42.76 5.33
C ALA A 1010 14.53 -42.31 6.78
N ALA A 1011 13.47 -41.58 7.16
CA ALA A 1011 13.20 -41.15 8.53
C ALA A 1011 12.84 -42.32 9.46
N LYS A 1012 12.19 -43.38 8.94
CA LYS A 1012 12.01 -44.66 9.66
C LYS A 1012 13.32 -45.44 9.85
N ALA A 1013 14.23 -45.33 8.88
CA ALA A 1013 15.53 -46.00 8.91
C ALA A 1013 16.63 -45.17 9.59
N ALA A 1014 16.32 -43.93 10.00
CA ALA A 1014 17.24 -43.02 10.65
C ALA A 1014 17.75 -43.60 11.97
N SER A 1015 19.03 -43.35 12.25
CA SER A 1015 19.74 -43.90 13.40
C SER A 1015 19.34 -43.25 14.74
N ASN A 1016 18.77 -42.04 14.68
CA ASN A 1016 18.42 -41.23 15.83
C ASN A 1016 17.29 -40.23 15.50
N GLN A 1017 16.70 -39.60 16.53
CA GLN A 1017 15.57 -38.68 16.35
C GLN A 1017 15.94 -37.39 15.58
N LYS A 1018 17.14 -36.84 15.76
CA LYS A 1018 17.58 -35.63 15.06
C LYS A 1018 17.63 -35.86 13.54
N GLU A 1019 18.24 -36.98 13.12
CA GLU A 1019 18.24 -37.42 11.71
C GLU A 1019 16.81 -37.66 11.20
N ARG A 1020 15.97 -38.38 11.97
CA ARG A 1020 14.55 -38.65 11.67
C ARG A 1020 13.77 -37.37 11.35
N TYR A 1021 13.83 -36.35 12.21
CA TYR A 1021 13.10 -35.10 11.96
C TYR A 1021 13.78 -34.17 10.94
N THR A 1022 15.12 -34.22 10.80
CA THR A 1022 15.84 -33.47 9.73
C THR A 1022 15.33 -33.85 8.35
N ILE A 1023 15.28 -35.16 8.08
CA ILE A 1023 14.79 -35.71 6.81
C ILE A 1023 13.35 -35.26 6.52
N ILE A 1024 12.53 -35.13 7.55
CA ILE A 1024 11.12 -34.73 7.45
C ILE A 1024 10.98 -33.22 7.21
N ALA A 1025 11.69 -32.36 7.94
CA ALA A 1025 11.68 -30.91 7.69
C ALA A 1025 12.15 -30.59 6.25
N ASP A 1026 13.22 -31.25 5.79
CA ASP A 1026 13.68 -31.17 4.40
C ASP A 1026 12.60 -31.62 3.41
N ALA A 1027 11.85 -32.68 3.72
CA ALA A 1027 10.76 -33.15 2.89
C ALA A 1027 9.59 -32.15 2.85
N PHE A 1028 9.18 -31.57 3.98
CA PHE A 1028 8.15 -30.52 4.04
C PHE A 1028 8.52 -29.32 3.14
N SER A 1029 9.77 -28.85 3.18
CA SER A 1029 10.25 -27.76 2.31
C SER A 1029 10.12 -28.05 0.81
N ASN A 1030 9.97 -29.32 0.44
CA ASN A 1030 9.78 -29.79 -0.93
C ASN A 1030 8.33 -30.24 -1.24
N VAL A 1031 7.48 -30.45 -0.23
CA VAL A 1031 6.07 -30.86 -0.36
C VAL A 1031 5.18 -29.73 -0.86
N VAL A 1032 5.48 -28.48 -0.50
CA VAL A 1032 4.84 -27.30 -1.10
C VAL A 1032 5.72 -26.78 -2.24
N TRP A 1033 5.09 -26.46 -3.36
CA TRP A 1033 5.76 -25.94 -4.55
C TRP A 1033 4.90 -24.89 -5.25
N LEU A 1034 5.56 -24.15 -6.15
CA LEU A 1034 4.95 -23.11 -6.96
C LEU A 1034 4.36 -23.68 -8.24
N LEU A 1035 3.12 -23.30 -8.53
CA LEU A 1035 2.58 -23.20 -9.88
C LEU A 1035 2.66 -21.74 -10.32
N SER A 1036 2.26 -21.45 -11.57
CA SER A 1036 2.27 -20.08 -12.10
C SER A 1036 1.49 -19.12 -11.19
N ASP A 1037 0.31 -19.56 -10.73
CA ASP A 1037 -0.68 -18.68 -10.12
C ASP A 1037 -0.67 -18.74 -8.57
N GLY A 1038 0.22 -19.54 -7.94
CA GLY A 1038 0.28 -19.67 -6.47
C GLY A 1038 0.91 -20.98 -5.94
N TYR A 1039 0.75 -21.23 -4.64
CA TYR A 1039 1.18 -22.49 -4.01
C TYR A 1039 0.28 -23.67 -4.39
N GLN A 1040 0.84 -24.89 -4.33
CA GLN A 1040 0.09 -26.12 -4.55
C GLN A 1040 0.07 -26.98 -3.29
N GLY A 1041 -1.07 -26.97 -2.59
CA GLY A 1041 -1.26 -27.61 -1.30
C GLY A 1041 -1.65 -29.09 -1.35
N ILE A 1042 -1.98 -29.67 -2.53
CA ILE A 1042 -2.62 -31.00 -2.62
C ILE A 1042 -1.88 -32.14 -1.89
N LEU A 1043 -0.54 -32.15 -1.91
CA LEU A 1043 0.21 -33.20 -1.20
C LEU A 1043 0.14 -32.99 0.31
N LEU A 1044 0.27 -31.74 0.76
CA LEU A 1044 0.17 -31.37 2.17
C LEU A 1044 -1.25 -31.61 2.73
N GLN A 1045 -2.29 -31.35 1.96
CA GLN A 1045 -3.68 -31.76 2.26
C GLN A 1045 -3.80 -33.27 2.57
N ARG A 1046 -3.06 -34.13 1.84
CA ARG A 1046 -3.05 -35.57 2.13
C ARG A 1046 -2.29 -35.88 3.42
N LEU A 1047 -1.20 -35.16 3.72
CA LEU A 1047 -0.51 -35.30 5.01
C LEU A 1047 -1.44 -34.87 6.17
N HIS A 1048 -2.17 -33.77 6.04
CA HIS A 1048 -3.20 -33.36 7.01
C HIS A 1048 -4.30 -34.42 7.19
N SER A 1049 -4.68 -35.11 6.11
CA SER A 1049 -5.65 -36.22 6.17
C SER A 1049 -5.15 -37.44 6.96
N ILE A 1050 -3.83 -37.61 7.09
CA ILE A 1050 -3.20 -38.60 7.97
C ILE A 1050 -3.13 -38.08 9.40
N ILE A 1051 -2.60 -36.86 9.57
CA ILE A 1051 -2.41 -36.20 10.87
C ILE A 1051 -3.74 -36.14 11.63
N GLY A 1052 -4.82 -35.72 10.96
CA GLY A 1052 -6.10 -35.37 11.57
C GLY A 1052 -6.26 -33.84 11.63
N LYS A 1053 -7.47 -33.36 11.32
CA LYS A 1053 -7.79 -31.92 11.26
C LYS A 1053 -7.73 -31.20 12.62
N ASP A 1054 -7.53 -31.95 13.69
CA ASP A 1054 -7.50 -31.59 15.11
C ASP A 1054 -6.09 -31.69 15.72
N LYS A 1055 -5.06 -31.86 14.87
CA LYS A 1055 -3.69 -32.20 15.27
C LYS A 1055 -2.60 -31.33 14.64
N PHE A 1056 -2.99 -30.23 13.98
CA PHE A 1056 -2.10 -29.17 13.52
C PHE A 1056 -2.79 -27.82 13.69
N TYR A 1057 -2.04 -26.77 13.99
CA TYR A 1057 -2.54 -25.40 13.91
C TYR A 1057 -2.42 -24.92 12.46
N MET A 1058 -3.41 -24.14 12.02
CA MET A 1058 -3.32 -23.38 10.77
C MET A 1058 -3.97 -22.01 10.95
N GLU A 1059 -3.26 -20.98 10.56
CA GLU A 1059 -3.77 -19.63 10.38
C GLU A 1059 -3.69 -19.24 8.91
N GLY A 1060 -4.73 -18.56 8.44
CA GLY A 1060 -4.74 -17.95 7.12
C GLY A 1060 -5.18 -16.51 7.21
N LEU A 1061 -4.35 -15.62 6.69
CA LEU A 1061 -4.58 -14.19 6.59
C LEU A 1061 -4.41 -13.79 5.11
N VAL A 1062 -5.39 -13.08 4.56
CA VAL A 1062 -5.25 -12.37 3.30
C VAL A 1062 -5.55 -10.90 3.55
N ASP A 1063 -4.54 -10.07 3.35
CA ASP A 1063 -4.58 -8.62 3.48
C ASP A 1063 -4.03 -7.95 2.21
N GLN A 1064 -3.61 -6.69 2.32
CA GLN A 1064 -2.98 -5.95 1.24
C GLN A 1064 -1.78 -5.18 1.75
N ALA A 1065 -0.84 -4.94 0.86
CA ALA A 1065 0.39 -4.23 1.15
C ALA A 1065 0.12 -2.83 1.74
N ILE A 1066 0.92 -2.46 2.75
CA ILE A 1066 0.73 -1.24 3.56
C ILE A 1066 0.81 0.04 2.71
N ASP A 1067 1.43 -0.04 1.53
CA ASP A 1067 1.56 1.00 0.50
C ASP A 1067 0.42 1.06 -0.55
N VAL A 1068 -0.57 0.14 -0.48
CA VAL A 1068 -1.68 0.00 -1.45
C VAL A 1068 -3.05 0.18 -0.78
N GLU A 1069 -3.87 1.11 -1.25
CA GLU A 1069 -5.05 1.58 -0.51
C GLU A 1069 -6.00 0.41 -0.30
N ASN A 1070 -6.09 -0.13 0.93
CA ASN A 1070 -6.69 -1.44 1.18
C ASN A 1070 -8.04 -1.57 0.48
N THR A 1071 -8.04 -2.31 -0.64
CA THR A 1071 -9.19 -2.53 -1.51
C THR A 1071 -9.93 -3.81 -1.12
N LEU A 1072 -9.65 -4.48 0.01
CA LEU A 1072 -10.55 -5.53 0.49
C LEU A 1072 -11.89 -4.89 0.93
N PRO A 1073 -13.03 -5.58 0.79
CA PRO A 1073 -14.31 -5.03 1.23
C PRO A 1073 -14.26 -4.60 2.70
N MET A 1074 -14.79 -3.40 3.01
CA MET A 1074 -14.73 -2.76 4.34
C MET A 1074 -13.30 -2.47 4.84
N ASN A 1075 -12.28 -2.62 4.00
CA ASN A 1075 -10.84 -2.59 4.35
C ASN A 1075 -10.48 -3.65 5.41
N THR A 1076 -11.20 -4.78 5.43
CA THR A 1076 -11.03 -5.86 6.42
C THR A 1076 -10.23 -7.02 5.80
N PRO A 1077 -9.12 -7.45 6.41
CA PRO A 1077 -8.43 -8.67 6.04
C PRO A 1077 -9.32 -9.91 6.12
N LEU A 1078 -9.13 -10.86 5.20
CA LEU A 1078 -9.74 -12.18 5.33
C LEU A 1078 -8.92 -12.98 6.35
N TYR A 1079 -9.52 -13.36 7.47
CA TYR A 1079 -8.84 -14.12 8.52
C TYR A 1079 -9.64 -15.35 8.94
N ASN A 1080 -8.95 -16.47 9.14
CA ASN A 1080 -9.49 -17.62 9.88
C ASN A 1080 -8.37 -18.45 10.50
N VAL A 1081 -8.69 -19.17 11.57
CA VAL A 1081 -7.77 -20.03 12.31
C VAL A 1081 -8.38 -21.42 12.58
N LEU A 1082 -7.53 -22.43 12.53
CA LEU A 1082 -7.82 -23.83 12.82
C LEU A 1082 -6.98 -24.25 14.02
N ASN A 1083 -7.66 -24.73 15.07
CA ASN A 1083 -7.05 -25.22 16.31
C ASN A 1083 -6.08 -24.18 16.95
N PRO A 1084 -6.54 -22.96 17.27
CA PRO A 1084 -5.69 -21.92 17.88
C PRO A 1084 -5.03 -22.37 19.19
N GLU A 1085 -5.60 -23.36 19.89
CA GLU A 1085 -5.01 -23.99 21.07
C GLU A 1085 -3.74 -24.82 20.81
N LEU A 1086 -3.42 -25.09 19.52
CA LEU A 1086 -2.19 -25.77 19.09
C LEU A 1086 -1.08 -24.79 18.68
N LEU A 1087 -1.34 -23.47 18.69
CA LEU A 1087 -0.30 -22.46 18.52
C LEU A 1087 0.61 -22.47 19.76
N ALA A 1088 1.89 -22.78 19.56
CA ALA A 1088 2.91 -22.75 20.60
C ALA A 1088 3.90 -21.62 20.33
N PRO A 1089 4.48 -20.99 21.38
CA PRO A 1089 5.63 -20.11 21.19
C PRO A 1089 6.78 -20.90 20.54
N PHE A 1090 7.48 -20.23 19.63
CA PHE A 1090 8.54 -20.82 18.81
C PHE A 1090 9.84 -20.06 19.06
N ASP A 1091 10.64 -20.57 19.99
CA ASP A 1091 11.94 -20.04 20.32
C ASP A 1091 12.94 -20.35 19.19
N HIS A 1092 13.69 -19.34 18.74
CA HIS A 1092 14.66 -19.49 17.66
C HIS A 1092 15.94 -18.70 17.97
N PHE A 1093 17.08 -19.38 17.90
CA PHE A 1093 18.38 -18.83 18.30
C PHE A 1093 19.19 -18.27 17.11
N GLU A 1094 18.64 -18.26 15.89
CA GLU A 1094 19.30 -17.70 14.71
C GLU A 1094 18.37 -16.73 13.98
N PHE A 1095 18.95 -15.67 13.44
CA PHE A 1095 18.27 -14.56 12.76
C PHE A 1095 19.16 -14.09 11.59
N ASP A 1096 18.63 -13.33 10.64
CA ASP A 1096 19.42 -12.77 9.55
C ASP A 1096 19.98 -11.39 9.90
N TYR A 1097 21.28 -11.32 10.15
CA TYR A 1097 22.06 -10.10 10.40
C TYR A 1097 22.14 -9.13 9.20
N ARG A 1098 21.36 -9.40 8.13
CA ARG A 1098 21.09 -8.48 7.02
C ARG A 1098 19.74 -7.78 7.16
N ASP A 1099 18.80 -8.35 7.91
CA ASP A 1099 17.49 -7.76 8.15
C ASP A 1099 17.54 -6.83 9.36
N LEU A 1100 17.32 -5.55 9.10
CA LEU A 1100 17.33 -4.49 10.10
C LEU A 1100 16.19 -4.69 11.13
N GLU A 1101 15.05 -5.24 10.72
CA GLU A 1101 13.91 -5.51 11.60
C GLU A 1101 14.18 -6.73 12.48
N GLU A 1102 14.59 -7.91 11.95
CA GLU A 1102 14.91 -9.08 12.80
C GLU A 1102 16.01 -8.76 13.84
N ILE A 1103 17.01 -7.93 13.48
CA ILE A 1103 18.03 -7.47 14.46
C ILE A 1103 17.39 -6.56 15.52
N TRP A 1104 16.59 -5.56 15.12
CA TRP A 1104 16.02 -4.61 16.05
C TRP A 1104 15.02 -5.27 17.01
N GLU A 1105 14.13 -6.12 16.51
CA GLU A 1105 13.15 -6.85 17.33
C GLU A 1105 13.83 -7.72 18.40
N LEU A 1106 14.80 -8.55 17.99
CA LEU A 1106 15.47 -9.50 18.90
C LEU A 1106 16.20 -8.82 20.05
N PHE A 1107 16.71 -7.62 19.84
CA PHE A 1107 17.42 -6.84 20.87
C PHE A 1107 16.54 -5.79 21.56
N GLN A 1108 15.23 -5.80 21.30
CA GLN A 1108 14.19 -4.97 21.93
C GLN A 1108 13.20 -5.76 22.80
N SER A 1109 13.09 -7.07 22.62
CA SER A 1109 12.41 -7.99 23.56
C SER A 1109 13.20 -8.07 24.87
#